data_AF-A0A1A7XKQ9-F1
#
_entry.id   AF-A0A1A7XKQ9-F1
#
_cell.length_a   1.000
_cell.length_b   1.000
_cell.length_c   1.000
_cell.angle_alpha   90.00
_cell.angle_beta   90.00
_cell.angle_gamma   90.00
#
_symmetry.space_group_name_H-M   'P 1'
#
loop_
_entity.id
_entity.type
_entity.pdbx_description
1 polymer ?
#
loop_
_entity_poly.entity_id
_entity_poly.type
_entity_poly.pdbx_seq_one_letter_code
_entity_poly.pdbx_strand_id
1 'polypeptide(L)'
;MARWVQIEHLLRLLASDQRQDLYSMYNFPIEARYYLREWIQIQRWEEFAPEKKELEGQARILLNQAIKGLEEVASHINSEMDKIKLKQIRSAMANYQPLQFAVTVKKILMQEKVLMEELLKSNNQQHQMFLQIDHNSEDVGRLKERVKELQVIRKKMHHMQEELNWEKQNYESTGFNPNGVEHSQEVKKLIINIKKLEHGILEGAQNAFRLLSDCMDSLEHSQAQFISRVKTWMWDQHKAAIGHPFDDNLNPLQTWCEHLLGLNWDLSQELMLMNERLPELQERLANLLQVLVKSSFVVEKQPPQVIKTQSKFSTTVRCLLGDKLAPGKPTMVKAQIVNEQQARNVGGVSTENVGEVINNAAILEHNTTTKCSCATFRNMSIKKIKRADRKGSESVTEEKFALLFSTEISITGCDTSFKIQRISQPVVIIVHGSQDNNALATIIWDCAFAEQGRRPFVVPESVPWKMMFNTLNLKFTSEVQTEFQMTYYNKHCLAEKIFDTQSTVEIFDNMMVSWAQFNKEMLPGRPFTFWQWFEGAIELTKKHLKLYWSEELIFGFIGKQHLHNILKDSPGGTFLLRFSDSEIGGISIAYVVVLENGARQIQNIQPFTKRDLDIRSLGDRLRDIHEILYLYPAKNKFEAFRKFFSDAPPPAVSGYIPVTLTTKVGTESTLPAATTAHQQPNTGFILDALSQSNIQPMDGISMDPPIQTDNFLEDSFQQPLDPLEIPNAEHPGDSRIYDVLNYPSPQAVDQLRVQDSTHSSIYPVLTDPYQQQFNQMRVDDTNHSAVPPIFSNPSFSDGSMECDLFEDLNAFPAQPLHPQGSGARGRGHPGPVTSPS
;
A
#
# COMPACT_ATOMS: atom_id res chain seq x y z
N MET A 1 29.69 6.31 0.04
CA MET A 1 28.44 5.71 0.59
C MET A 1 27.17 6.47 0.18
N ALA A 2 27.09 7.80 0.33
CA ALA A 2 25.86 8.60 0.14
C ALA A 2 25.17 8.55 -1.24
N ARG A 3 25.87 8.17 -2.34
CA ARG A 3 25.29 8.22 -3.70
C ARG A 3 24.62 6.91 -4.15
N TRP A 4 25.07 5.73 -3.68
CA TRP A 4 24.51 4.47 -4.18
C TRP A 4 23.10 4.17 -3.68
N VAL A 5 22.77 4.53 -2.44
CA VAL A 5 21.42 4.36 -1.88
C VAL A 5 20.39 5.16 -2.68
N GLN A 6 20.76 6.36 -3.12
CA GLN A 6 19.96 7.20 -4.01
C GLN A 6 19.74 6.51 -5.37
N ILE A 7 20.79 5.89 -5.93
CA ILE A 7 20.68 5.11 -7.17
C ILE A 7 19.84 3.85 -6.97
N GLU A 8 19.97 3.14 -5.85
CA GLU A 8 19.12 1.98 -5.53
C GLU A 8 17.63 2.37 -5.46
N HIS A 9 17.33 3.54 -4.91
CA HIS A 9 15.97 4.09 -4.91
C HIS A 9 15.49 4.42 -6.32
N LEU A 10 16.30 5.15 -7.09
CA LEU A 10 16.01 5.44 -8.49
C LEU A 10 15.68 4.14 -9.25
N LEU A 11 16.48 3.09 -9.06
CA LEU A 11 16.30 1.81 -9.72
C LEU A 11 15.00 1.09 -9.35
N ARG A 12 14.46 1.29 -8.15
CA ARG A 12 13.15 0.72 -7.78
C ARG A 12 11.98 1.40 -8.50
N LEU A 13 12.19 2.62 -8.99
CA LEU A 13 11.17 3.44 -9.65
C LEU A 13 11.25 3.34 -11.17
N LEU A 14 12.44 3.05 -11.70
CA LEU A 14 12.64 2.79 -13.12
C LEU A 14 11.93 1.49 -13.53
N ALA A 15 11.24 1.55 -14.67
CA ALA A 15 10.69 0.37 -15.32
C ALA A 15 11.82 -0.63 -15.68
N SER A 16 11.47 -1.91 -15.87
CA SER A 16 12.49 -2.97 -16.07
C SER A 16 13.35 -2.74 -17.31
N ASP A 17 12.77 -2.21 -18.38
CA ASP A 17 13.44 -1.79 -19.60
C ASP A 17 14.44 -0.66 -19.34
N GLN A 18 14.03 0.40 -18.62
CA GLN A 18 14.90 1.52 -18.27
C GLN A 18 16.08 1.09 -17.41
N ARG A 19 15.88 0.14 -16.48
CA ARG A 19 16.96 -0.45 -15.68
C ARG A 19 17.94 -1.25 -16.53
N GLN A 20 17.42 -2.03 -17.47
CA GLN A 20 18.22 -2.89 -18.34
C GLN A 20 19.00 -2.06 -19.38
N ASP A 21 18.43 -0.94 -19.82
CA ASP A 21 19.10 0.04 -20.67
C ASP A 21 20.23 0.76 -19.93
N LEU A 22 20.03 1.11 -18.65
CA LEU A 22 21.04 1.75 -17.82
C LEU A 22 22.17 0.78 -17.42
N TYR A 23 21.84 -0.48 -17.09
CA TYR A 23 22.79 -1.51 -16.68
C TYR A 23 22.64 -2.78 -17.52
N SER A 24 23.19 -2.75 -18.73
CA SER A 24 23.23 -3.91 -19.61
C SER A 24 24.21 -4.97 -19.11
N MET A 25 23.77 -6.23 -19.04
CA MET A 25 24.62 -7.38 -18.68
C MET A 25 25.83 -7.55 -19.61
N TYR A 26 25.76 -7.04 -20.83
CA TYR A 26 26.83 -7.18 -21.83
C TYR A 26 27.90 -6.08 -21.70
N ASN A 27 27.52 -4.89 -21.22
CA ASN A 27 28.40 -3.72 -21.20
C ASN A 27 28.87 -3.36 -19.79
N PHE A 28 27.97 -3.28 -18.82
CA PHE A 28 28.30 -2.98 -17.43
C PHE A 28 27.14 -3.39 -16.51
N PRO A 29 27.19 -4.57 -15.88
CA PRO A 29 26.10 -5.09 -15.08
C PRO A 29 25.92 -4.31 -13.77
N ILE A 30 24.69 -4.25 -13.29
CA ILE A 30 24.32 -3.55 -12.04
C ILE A 30 25.08 -4.09 -10.83
N GLU A 31 25.38 -5.39 -10.79
CA GLU A 31 26.17 -6.00 -9.72
C GLU A 31 27.60 -5.46 -9.70
N ALA A 32 28.24 -5.24 -10.86
CA ALA A 32 29.57 -4.62 -10.91
C ALA A 32 29.52 -3.20 -10.35
N ARG A 33 28.48 -2.43 -10.73
CA ARG A 33 28.24 -1.08 -10.19
C ARG A 33 28.01 -1.08 -8.68
N TYR A 34 27.29 -2.06 -8.15
CA TYR A 34 26.96 -2.20 -6.72
C TYR A 34 28.19 -2.55 -5.88
N TYR A 35 28.91 -3.60 -6.26
CA TYR A 35 30.03 -4.12 -5.46
C TYR A 35 31.26 -3.20 -5.53
N LEU A 36 31.44 -2.46 -6.64
CA LEU A 36 32.53 -1.49 -6.80
C LEU A 36 32.12 -0.05 -6.47
N ARG A 37 30.95 0.17 -5.87
CA ARG A 37 30.33 1.50 -5.73
C ARG A 37 31.23 2.58 -5.13
N GLU A 38 32.02 2.26 -4.11
CA GLU A 38 32.91 3.23 -3.45
C GLU A 38 34.12 3.55 -4.33
N TRP A 39 34.72 2.51 -4.95
CA TRP A 39 35.86 2.67 -5.84
C TRP A 39 35.49 3.44 -7.10
N ILE A 40 34.32 3.18 -7.70
CA ILE A 40 33.83 3.90 -8.88
C ILE A 40 33.64 5.39 -8.56
N GLN A 41 33.13 5.73 -7.38
CA GLN A 41 32.79 7.13 -7.04
C GLN A 41 34.02 8.05 -6.92
N ILE A 42 35.20 7.52 -6.66
CA ILE A 42 36.42 8.31 -6.44
C ILE A 42 37.30 8.46 -7.68
N GLN A 43 36.95 7.80 -8.80
CA GLN A 43 37.71 7.94 -10.05
C GLN A 43 37.23 9.15 -10.86
N ARG A 44 38.14 9.72 -11.67
CA ARG A 44 37.87 10.84 -12.58
C ARG A 44 37.38 10.36 -13.95
N TRP A 45 36.16 9.84 -13.98
CA TRP A 45 35.58 9.29 -15.22
C TRP A 45 35.35 10.36 -16.30
N GLU A 46 35.23 11.63 -15.91
CA GLU A 46 34.93 12.77 -16.79
C GLU A 46 36.00 13.00 -17.86
N GLU A 47 37.25 12.58 -17.60
CA GLU A 47 38.40 12.79 -18.48
C GLU A 47 38.34 11.91 -19.75
N PHE A 48 37.61 10.79 -19.71
CA PHE A 48 37.54 9.80 -20.81
C PHE A 48 36.52 10.17 -21.90
N ALA A 49 36.89 9.92 -23.16
CA ALA A 49 36.05 10.06 -24.34
C ALA A 49 36.49 9.05 -25.43
N PRO A 50 35.60 8.62 -26.34
CA PRO A 50 35.93 7.64 -27.38
C PRO A 50 37.11 8.03 -28.28
N GLU A 51 37.32 9.35 -28.45
CA GLU A 51 38.32 9.93 -29.33
C GLU A 51 39.73 10.01 -28.68
N LYS A 52 39.81 9.94 -27.35
CA LYS A 52 41.04 10.13 -26.57
C LYS A 52 41.83 8.83 -26.41
N LYS A 53 42.40 8.35 -27.51
CA LYS A 53 43.19 7.10 -27.55
C LYS A 53 44.42 7.13 -26.64
N GLU A 54 44.95 8.32 -26.34
CA GLU A 54 46.05 8.52 -25.40
C GLU A 54 45.73 8.08 -23.96
N LEU A 55 44.44 8.02 -23.58
CA LEU A 55 44.00 7.59 -22.25
C LEU A 55 43.80 6.08 -22.13
N GLU A 56 44.03 5.29 -23.19
CA GLU A 56 43.86 3.83 -23.20
C GLU A 56 44.68 3.14 -22.09
N GLY A 57 45.90 3.62 -21.85
CA GLY A 57 46.77 3.09 -20.79
C GLY A 57 46.17 3.27 -19.39
N GLN A 58 45.62 4.46 -19.12
CA GLN A 58 44.97 4.77 -17.84
C GLN A 58 43.66 4.01 -17.68
N ALA A 59 42.86 3.92 -18.75
CA ALA A 59 41.63 3.15 -18.77
C ALA A 59 41.88 1.65 -18.49
N ARG A 60 42.98 1.10 -19.01
CA ARG A 60 43.41 -0.29 -18.74
C ARG A 60 43.80 -0.53 -17.29
N ILE A 61 44.43 0.45 -16.63
CA ILE A 61 44.70 0.37 -15.20
C ILE A 61 43.39 0.32 -14.40
N LEU A 62 42.42 1.19 -14.73
CA LEU A 62 41.12 1.21 -14.07
C LEU A 62 40.32 -0.09 -14.29
N LEU A 63 40.31 -0.63 -15.51
CA LEU A 63 39.66 -1.91 -15.81
C LEU A 63 40.26 -3.05 -14.98
N ASN A 64 41.60 -3.14 -14.91
CA ASN A 64 42.28 -4.15 -14.11
C ASN A 64 41.98 -4.00 -12.61
N GLN A 65 41.89 -2.77 -12.11
CA GLN A 65 41.50 -2.50 -10.72
C GLN A 65 40.06 -2.93 -10.43
N ALA A 66 39.13 -2.68 -11.36
CA ALA A 66 37.73 -3.12 -11.23
C ALA A 66 37.64 -4.66 -11.16
N ILE A 67 38.34 -5.36 -12.06
CA ILE A 67 38.42 -6.83 -12.09
C ILE A 67 38.96 -7.37 -10.77
N LYS A 68 40.04 -6.77 -10.25
CA LYS A 68 40.64 -7.16 -8.97
C LYS A 68 39.69 -6.90 -7.79
N GLY A 69 39.01 -5.76 -7.78
CA GLY A 69 38.03 -5.43 -6.73
C GLY A 69 36.88 -6.44 -6.67
N LEU A 70 36.38 -6.90 -7.82
CA LEU A 70 35.35 -7.95 -7.86
C LEU A 70 35.87 -9.30 -7.36
N GLU A 71 37.14 -9.63 -7.62
CA GLU A 71 37.78 -10.83 -7.10
C GLU A 71 37.95 -10.80 -5.57
N GLU A 72 38.34 -9.64 -5.02
CA GLU A 72 38.42 -9.43 -3.57
C GLU A 72 37.04 -9.52 -2.91
N VAL A 73 35.99 -8.98 -3.54
CA VAL A 73 34.62 -9.11 -3.01
C VAL A 73 34.13 -10.56 -3.07
N ALA A 74 34.40 -11.28 -4.17
CA ALA A 74 33.99 -12.67 -4.34
C ALA A 74 34.66 -13.62 -3.33
N SER A 75 35.85 -13.29 -2.83
CA SER A 75 36.53 -14.13 -1.81
C SER A 75 35.98 -13.94 -0.39
N HIS A 76 35.31 -12.82 -0.10
CA HIS A 76 34.80 -12.49 1.23
C HIS A 76 33.27 -12.58 1.37
N ILE A 77 32.53 -12.76 0.27
CA ILE A 77 31.05 -12.82 0.32
C ILE A 77 30.56 -14.20 0.76
N ASN A 78 29.54 -14.23 1.65
CA ASN A 78 29.00 -15.49 2.20
C ASN A 78 28.05 -16.23 1.24
N SER A 79 27.50 -15.55 0.23
CA SER A 79 26.51 -16.09 -0.71
C SER A 79 27.17 -16.81 -1.88
N GLU A 80 26.96 -18.12 -2.00
CA GLU A 80 27.56 -18.94 -3.07
C GLU A 80 27.02 -18.58 -4.46
N MET A 81 25.75 -18.15 -4.54
CA MET A 81 25.15 -17.66 -5.78
C MET A 81 25.84 -16.36 -6.26
N ASP A 82 26.10 -15.43 -5.34
CA ASP A 82 26.75 -14.16 -5.68
C ASP A 82 28.23 -14.37 -6.05
N LYS A 83 28.91 -15.33 -5.44
CA LYS A 83 30.28 -15.73 -5.88
C LYS A 83 30.29 -16.19 -7.33
N ILE A 84 29.32 -17.00 -7.75
CA ILE A 84 29.23 -17.48 -9.14
C ILE A 84 28.98 -16.31 -10.09
N LYS A 85 28.02 -15.42 -9.76
CA LYS A 85 27.72 -14.23 -10.56
C LYS A 85 28.93 -13.31 -10.68
N LEU A 86 29.61 -13.00 -9.58
CA LEU A 86 30.81 -12.16 -9.57
C LEU A 86 31.94 -12.75 -10.42
N LYS A 87 32.14 -14.08 -10.38
CA LYS A 87 33.11 -14.76 -11.24
C LYS A 87 32.75 -14.63 -12.72
N GLN A 88 31.48 -14.77 -13.09
CA GLN A 88 31.01 -14.59 -14.46
C GLN A 88 31.22 -13.16 -14.96
N ILE A 89 30.85 -12.17 -14.15
CA ILE A 89 31.05 -10.74 -14.46
C ILE A 89 32.52 -10.44 -14.66
N ARG A 90 33.39 -10.92 -13.75
CA ARG A 90 34.85 -10.77 -13.87
C ARG A 90 35.37 -11.32 -15.20
N SER A 91 34.94 -12.54 -15.57
CA SER A 91 35.34 -13.16 -16.83
C SER A 91 34.83 -12.40 -18.05
N ALA A 92 33.64 -11.80 -18.00
CA ALA A 92 33.13 -10.94 -19.06
C ALA A 92 33.94 -9.65 -19.19
N MET A 93 34.23 -8.98 -18.06
CA MET A 93 34.99 -7.72 -18.02
C MET A 93 36.44 -7.86 -18.52
N ALA A 94 37.03 -9.05 -18.41
CA ALA A 94 38.37 -9.32 -18.96
C ALA A 94 38.44 -9.14 -20.50
N ASN A 95 37.31 -9.22 -21.19
CA ASN A 95 37.21 -9.02 -22.65
C ASN A 95 36.83 -7.60 -23.05
N TYR A 96 36.62 -6.69 -22.09
CA TYR A 96 36.21 -5.32 -22.38
C TYR A 96 37.37 -4.52 -22.98
N GLN A 97 37.03 -3.66 -23.94
CA GLN A 97 37.98 -2.68 -24.47
C GLN A 97 38.19 -1.59 -23.39
N PRO A 98 39.42 -1.35 -22.90
CA PRO A 98 39.64 -0.49 -21.73
C PRO A 98 39.07 0.91 -21.86
N LEU A 99 39.30 1.60 -22.98
CA LEU A 99 38.77 2.94 -23.18
C LEU A 99 37.24 2.96 -23.25
N GLN A 100 36.62 1.96 -23.89
CA GLN A 100 35.15 1.84 -23.93
C GLN A 100 34.55 1.54 -22.55
N PHE A 101 35.23 0.76 -21.73
CA PHE A 101 34.82 0.53 -20.34
C PHE A 101 34.75 1.85 -19.58
N ALA A 102 35.81 2.67 -19.62
CA ALA A 102 35.83 3.96 -18.91
C ALA A 102 34.76 4.93 -19.43
N VAL A 103 34.55 4.99 -20.74
CA VAL A 103 33.48 5.79 -21.37
C VAL A 103 32.09 5.29 -20.97
N THR A 104 31.88 3.98 -20.88
CA THR A 104 30.62 3.37 -20.47
C THR A 104 30.29 3.72 -19.01
N VAL A 105 31.26 3.58 -18.10
CA VAL A 105 31.08 3.95 -16.70
C VAL A 105 30.76 5.45 -16.56
N LYS A 106 31.47 6.32 -17.28
CA LYS A 106 31.15 7.77 -17.34
C LYS A 106 29.70 8.01 -17.78
N LYS A 107 29.25 7.38 -18.86
CA LYS A 107 27.90 7.55 -19.40
C LYS A 107 26.83 7.14 -18.39
N ILE A 108 27.02 5.99 -17.73
CA ILE A 108 26.12 5.50 -16.69
C ILE A 108 26.03 6.49 -15.53
N LEU A 109 27.17 6.99 -15.02
CA LEU A 109 27.18 7.96 -13.92
C LEU A 109 26.53 9.30 -14.29
N MET A 110 26.61 9.71 -15.56
CA MET A 110 25.90 10.89 -16.06
C MET A 110 24.38 10.65 -16.14
N GLN A 111 23.95 9.50 -16.66
CA GLN A 111 22.53 9.13 -16.73
C GLN A 111 21.91 8.97 -15.34
N GLU A 112 22.63 8.31 -14.41
CA GLU A 112 22.28 8.24 -12.98
C GLU A 112 22.04 9.66 -12.41
N LYS A 113 22.89 10.64 -12.74
CA LYS A 113 22.76 12.01 -12.27
C LYS A 113 21.54 12.72 -12.84
N VAL A 114 21.30 12.60 -14.15
CA VAL A 114 20.14 13.23 -14.83
C VAL A 114 18.84 12.69 -14.25
N LEU A 115 18.72 11.36 -14.15
CA LEU A 115 17.53 10.70 -13.62
C LEU A 115 17.28 11.08 -12.15
N MET A 116 18.34 11.24 -11.35
CA MET A 116 18.24 11.75 -9.98
C MET A 116 17.76 13.20 -9.92
N GLU A 117 18.25 14.07 -10.80
CA GLU A 117 17.80 15.48 -10.88
C GLU A 117 16.34 15.59 -11.33
N GLU A 118 15.90 14.72 -12.25
CA GLU A 118 14.49 14.61 -12.66
C GLU A 118 13.61 14.13 -11.50
N LEU A 119 14.09 13.15 -10.73
CA LEU A 119 13.40 12.64 -9.54
C LEU A 119 13.18 13.73 -8.48
N LEU A 120 14.20 14.58 -8.26
CA LEU A 120 14.15 15.68 -7.29
C LEU A 120 13.22 16.83 -7.73
N LYS A 121 13.01 17.01 -9.04
CA LYS A 121 12.08 18.01 -9.60
C LYS A 121 10.62 17.54 -9.59
N SER A 122 10.38 16.23 -9.54
CA SER A 122 9.05 15.65 -9.39
C SER A 122 8.52 15.95 -7.97
N ASN A 123 7.47 16.78 -7.87
CA ASN A 123 6.94 17.33 -6.61
C ASN A 123 6.11 16.31 -5.80
N ASN A 124 6.57 15.07 -5.74
CA ASN A 124 5.80 13.92 -5.29
C ASN A 124 6.23 13.57 -3.85
N GLN A 125 5.39 13.91 -2.87
CA GLN A 125 5.69 13.85 -1.42
C GLN A 125 6.19 12.48 -0.92
N GLN A 126 5.87 11.38 -1.62
CA GLN A 126 6.38 10.04 -1.31
C GLN A 126 7.89 9.88 -1.56
N HIS A 127 8.47 10.58 -2.53
CA HIS A 127 9.89 10.48 -2.89
C HIS A 127 10.79 11.26 -1.93
N GLN A 128 10.30 12.40 -1.42
CA GLN A 128 11.00 13.19 -0.40
C GLN A 128 11.09 12.47 0.96
N MET A 129 10.11 11.62 1.31
CA MET A 129 10.10 10.86 2.57
C MET A 129 11.16 9.74 2.61
N PHE A 130 11.56 9.16 1.47
CA PHE A 130 12.51 8.05 1.45
C PHE A 130 13.97 8.53 1.49
N LEU A 131 14.26 9.70 0.93
CA LEU A 131 15.56 10.40 1.07
C LEU A 131 15.89 10.76 2.54
N GLN A 132 14.91 10.76 3.44
CA GLN A 132 15.11 11.00 4.88
C GLN A 132 15.69 9.79 5.64
N ILE A 133 15.64 8.57 5.09
CA ILE A 133 16.11 7.37 5.80
C ILE A 133 17.62 7.46 6.13
N ASP A 134 18.41 8.12 5.28
CA ASP A 134 19.86 8.29 5.46
C ASP A 134 20.18 9.41 6.48
N HIS A 135 19.44 10.52 6.44
CA HIS A 135 19.59 11.62 7.42
C HIS A 135 19.32 11.15 8.87
N ASN A 136 18.35 10.26 9.05
CA ASN A 136 17.94 9.79 10.37
C ASN A 136 18.99 8.89 11.05
N SER A 137 19.75 8.11 10.28
CA SER A 137 20.85 7.29 10.81
C SER A 137 22.03 8.17 11.25
N GLU A 138 22.30 9.25 10.51
CA GLU A 138 23.30 10.24 10.90
C GLU A 138 22.88 11.04 12.14
N ASP A 139 21.61 11.41 12.27
CA ASP A 139 21.09 12.15 13.43
C ASP A 139 21.24 11.37 14.73
N VAL A 140 20.86 10.08 14.72
CA VAL A 140 21.05 9.19 15.87
C VAL A 140 22.54 8.98 16.17
N GLY A 141 23.38 8.90 15.12
CA GLY A 141 24.84 8.82 15.25
C GLY A 141 25.43 10.06 15.95
N ARG A 142 25.06 11.26 15.49
CA ARG A 142 25.45 12.55 16.08
C ARG A 142 25.00 12.68 17.53
N LEU A 143 23.76 12.28 17.82
CA LEU A 143 23.23 12.29 19.19
C LEU A 143 24.03 11.34 20.10
N LYS A 144 24.36 10.13 19.61
CA LYS A 144 25.20 9.19 20.36
C LYS A 144 26.59 9.75 20.68
N GLU A 145 27.18 10.52 19.77
CA GLU A 145 28.46 11.22 20.02
C GLU A 145 28.31 12.31 21.08
N ARG A 146 27.26 13.14 21.02
CA ARG A 146 26.98 14.16 22.05
C ARG A 146 26.73 13.56 23.43
N VAL A 147 26.04 12.43 23.53
CA VAL A 147 25.86 11.70 24.80
C VAL A 147 27.21 11.23 25.35
N LYS A 148 28.14 10.78 24.50
CA LYS A 148 29.51 10.44 24.94
C LYS A 148 30.28 11.66 25.43
N GLU A 149 30.13 12.81 24.79
CA GLU A 149 30.73 14.06 25.25
C GLU A 149 30.22 14.44 26.65
N LEU A 150 28.91 14.31 26.88
CA LEU A 150 28.29 14.52 28.19
C LEU A 150 28.90 13.59 29.26
N GLN A 151 29.05 12.30 28.94
CA GLN A 151 29.69 11.32 29.82
C GLN A 151 31.15 11.70 30.16
N VAL A 152 31.89 12.24 29.19
CA VAL A 152 33.27 12.71 29.40
C VAL A 152 33.30 13.92 30.34
N ILE A 153 32.41 14.90 30.14
CA ILE A 153 32.30 16.08 31.03
C ILE A 153 31.98 15.64 32.45
N ARG A 154 30.99 14.76 32.63
CA ARG A 154 30.59 14.24 33.95
C ARG A 154 31.71 13.47 34.64
N LYS A 155 32.47 12.63 33.92
CA LYS A 155 33.66 11.95 34.48
C LYS A 155 34.75 12.93 34.91
N LYS A 156 35.02 13.96 34.11
CA LYS A 156 35.98 15.01 34.44
C LYS A 156 35.55 15.78 35.69
N MET A 157 34.26 16.13 35.79
CA MET A 157 33.69 16.76 36.99
C MET A 157 33.84 15.88 38.22
N HIS A 158 33.52 14.59 38.13
CA HIS A 158 33.68 13.65 39.24
C HIS A 158 35.14 13.59 39.72
N HIS A 159 36.10 13.52 38.80
CA HIS A 159 37.52 13.52 39.16
C HIS A 159 37.94 14.83 39.85
N MET A 160 37.53 15.99 39.32
CA MET A 160 37.79 17.28 39.98
C MET A 160 37.12 17.37 41.35
N GLN A 161 35.96 16.74 41.56
CA GLN A 161 35.28 16.67 42.85
C GLN A 161 36.04 15.80 43.86
N GLU A 162 36.61 14.68 43.43
CA GLU A 162 37.50 13.86 44.28
C GLU A 162 38.76 14.62 44.68
N GLU A 163 39.41 15.30 43.73
CA GLU A 163 40.56 16.17 44.00
C GLU A 163 40.19 17.30 44.97
N LEU A 164 39.03 17.94 44.77
CA LEU A 164 38.53 18.99 45.66
C LEU A 164 38.31 18.46 47.08
N ASN A 165 37.74 17.27 47.22
CA ASN A 165 37.53 16.65 48.52
C ASN A 165 38.87 16.36 49.23
N TRP A 166 39.87 15.87 48.49
CA TRP A 166 41.21 15.64 49.01
C TRP A 166 41.89 16.94 49.46
N GLU A 167 41.79 18.00 48.65
CA GLU A 167 42.35 19.32 48.99
C GLU A 167 41.65 19.97 50.19
N LYS A 168 40.32 19.81 50.32
CA LYS A 168 39.57 20.27 51.51
C LYS A 168 40.01 19.52 52.76
N GLN A 169 40.18 18.20 52.68
CA GLN A 169 40.68 17.41 53.80
C GLN A 169 42.11 17.81 54.21
N ASN A 170 42.99 18.08 53.24
CA ASN A 170 44.32 18.60 53.51
C ASN A 170 44.26 19.98 54.19
N TYR A 171 43.38 20.87 53.73
CA TYR A 171 43.16 22.17 54.34
C TYR A 171 42.73 22.04 55.82
N GLU A 172 41.73 21.21 56.10
CA GLU A 172 41.22 20.97 57.45
C GLU A 172 42.28 20.36 58.38
N SER A 173 43.12 19.47 57.83
CA SER A 173 44.22 18.83 58.57
C SER A 173 45.35 19.80 58.94
N THR A 174 45.44 20.97 58.31
CA THR A 174 46.43 22.00 58.69
C THR A 174 46.08 22.75 59.98
N GLY A 175 44.87 22.59 60.55
CA GLY A 175 44.53 23.02 61.91
C GLY A 175 44.45 24.53 62.15
N PHE A 176 44.22 25.36 61.12
CA PHE A 176 44.25 26.82 61.25
C PHE A 176 42.95 27.45 61.81
N ASN A 177 43.13 28.37 62.76
CA ASN A 177 42.08 29.17 63.40
C ASN A 177 41.87 30.49 62.62
N PRO A 178 40.63 30.95 62.32
CA PRO A 178 40.37 32.06 61.38
C PRO A 178 40.95 33.44 61.75
N ASN A 179 41.48 33.60 62.98
CA ASN A 179 41.87 34.90 63.55
C ASN A 179 43.39 35.13 63.69
N GLY A 180 44.24 34.32 63.04
CA GLY A 180 45.71 34.46 63.08
C GLY A 180 46.30 34.85 61.72
N VAL A 181 46.98 36.00 61.68
CA VAL A 181 47.55 36.63 60.47
C VAL A 181 48.78 35.84 59.95
N GLU A 182 48.87 35.74 58.62
CA GLU A 182 49.85 35.03 57.76
C GLU A 182 49.64 33.52 57.53
N HIS A 183 48.85 33.21 56.49
CA HIS A 183 48.89 31.91 55.82
C HIS A 183 50.29 31.65 55.22
N SER A 184 50.89 30.50 55.55
CA SER A 184 52.04 29.95 54.80
C SER A 184 51.78 30.03 53.29
N GLN A 185 52.84 30.21 52.49
CA GLN A 185 52.74 30.15 51.02
C GLN A 185 52.05 28.86 50.55
N GLU A 186 52.17 27.76 51.30
CA GLU A 186 51.50 26.48 51.02
C GLU A 186 49.98 26.58 51.21
N VAL A 187 49.50 27.19 52.29
CA VAL A 187 48.06 27.38 52.56
C VAL A 187 47.43 28.32 51.53
N LYS A 188 48.13 29.38 51.12
CA LYS A 188 47.67 30.26 50.03
C LYS A 188 47.54 29.51 48.70
N LYS A 189 48.50 28.65 48.36
CA LYS A 189 48.43 27.79 47.16
C LYS A 189 47.24 26.84 47.24
N LEU A 190 46.99 26.25 48.40
CA LEU A 190 45.88 25.32 48.62
C LEU A 190 44.52 25.99 48.41
N ILE A 191 44.31 27.19 48.98
CA ILE A 191 43.08 27.98 48.80
C ILE A 191 42.87 28.36 47.32
N ILE A 192 43.94 28.73 46.60
CA ILE A 192 43.86 29.03 45.16
C ILE A 192 43.45 27.77 44.38
N ASN A 193 44.02 26.60 44.72
CA ASN A 193 43.68 25.34 44.05
C ASN A 193 42.23 24.91 44.31
N ILE A 194 41.76 25.01 45.56
CA ILE A 194 40.35 24.77 45.94
C ILE A 194 39.41 25.65 45.12
N LYS A 195 39.66 26.97 45.07
CA LYS A 195 38.83 27.89 44.28
C LYS A 195 38.84 27.56 42.78
N LYS A 196 39.98 27.14 42.24
CA LYS A 196 40.11 26.72 40.83
C LYS A 196 39.28 25.46 40.55
N LEU A 197 39.35 24.47 41.43
CA LEU A 197 38.57 23.23 41.32
C LEU A 197 37.06 23.51 41.44
N GLU A 198 36.64 24.33 42.41
CA GLU A 198 35.24 24.76 42.57
C GLU A 198 34.71 25.47 41.32
N HIS A 199 35.50 26.39 40.74
CA HIS A 199 35.14 27.06 39.49
C HIS A 199 35.03 26.08 38.31
N GLY A 200 36.00 25.16 38.18
CA GLY A 200 35.99 24.15 37.11
C GLY A 200 34.82 23.16 37.22
N ILE A 201 34.39 22.81 38.43
CA ILE A 201 33.21 21.98 38.68
C ILE A 201 31.93 22.74 38.29
N LEU A 202 31.83 24.02 38.67
CA LEU A 202 30.67 24.86 38.31
C LEU A 202 30.55 25.05 36.80
N GLU A 203 31.66 25.36 36.12
CA GLU A 203 31.70 25.47 34.66
C GLU A 203 31.35 24.13 33.99
N GLY A 204 31.88 23.03 34.51
CA GLY A 204 31.54 21.67 34.07
C GLY A 204 30.04 21.39 34.19
N ALA A 205 29.43 21.71 35.34
CA ALA A 205 28.01 21.49 35.58
C ALA A 205 27.12 22.28 34.63
N GLN A 206 27.45 23.56 34.38
CA GLN A 206 26.74 24.39 33.41
C GLN A 206 26.83 23.83 31.98
N ASN A 207 28.03 23.39 31.58
CA ASN A 207 28.24 22.77 30.27
C ASN A 207 27.50 21.44 30.13
N ALA A 208 27.52 20.60 31.18
CA ALA A 208 26.80 19.34 31.23
C ALA A 208 25.27 19.55 31.13
N PHE A 209 24.73 20.51 31.88
CA PHE A 209 23.30 20.84 31.83
C PHE A 209 22.86 21.31 30.44
N ARG A 210 23.62 22.21 29.79
CA ARG A 210 23.34 22.66 28.43
C ARG A 210 23.36 21.50 27.44
N LEU A 211 24.42 20.70 27.47
CA LEU A 211 24.57 19.57 26.56
C LEU A 211 23.51 18.48 26.78
N LEU A 212 23.12 18.26 28.03
CA LEU A 212 22.02 17.36 28.39
C LEU A 212 20.70 17.85 27.77
N SER A 213 20.37 19.14 27.90
CA SER A 213 19.19 19.73 27.27
C SER A 213 19.21 19.58 25.76
N ASP A 214 20.34 19.88 25.11
CA ASP A 214 20.51 19.73 23.66
C ASP A 214 20.34 18.27 23.21
N CYS A 215 20.85 17.31 23.99
CA CYS A 215 20.68 15.88 23.73
C CYS A 215 19.22 15.45 23.87
N MET A 216 18.49 15.99 24.85
CA MET A 216 17.07 15.69 25.04
C MET A 216 16.20 16.22 23.91
N ASP A 217 16.46 17.44 23.45
CA ASP A 217 15.76 18.03 22.29
C ASP A 217 16.04 17.22 21.02
N SER A 218 17.29 16.80 20.83
CA SER A 218 17.70 15.94 19.72
C SER A 218 17.03 14.55 19.80
N LEU A 219 16.94 13.96 20.99
CA LEU A 219 16.27 12.66 21.21
C LEU A 219 14.79 12.76 20.86
N GLU A 220 14.11 13.81 21.34
CA GLU A 220 12.69 14.05 21.05
C GLU A 220 12.45 14.22 19.55
N HIS A 221 13.31 14.99 18.87
CA HIS A 221 13.24 15.17 17.42
C HIS A 221 13.41 13.84 16.66
N SER A 222 14.46 13.09 16.95
CA SER A 222 14.71 11.78 16.31
C SER A 222 13.60 10.77 16.61
N GLN A 223 13.03 10.80 17.83
CA GLN A 223 11.89 9.95 18.19
C GLN A 223 10.62 10.34 17.41
N ALA A 224 10.35 11.63 17.23
CA ALA A 224 9.21 12.08 16.43
C ALA A 224 9.32 11.63 14.97
N GLN A 225 10.52 11.71 14.38
CA GLN A 225 10.80 11.20 13.03
C GLN A 225 10.61 9.68 12.95
N PHE A 226 11.11 8.92 13.93
CA PHE A 226 10.90 7.47 14.02
C PHE A 226 9.41 7.12 14.03
N ILE A 227 8.63 7.77 14.90
CA ILE A 227 7.18 7.55 15.02
C ILE A 227 6.48 7.88 13.70
N SER A 228 6.86 8.97 13.05
CA SER A 228 6.36 9.32 11.72
C SER A 228 6.63 8.21 10.71
N ARG A 229 7.85 7.67 10.68
CA ARG A 229 8.22 6.58 9.76
C ARG A 229 7.47 5.27 10.05
N VAL A 230 7.25 4.92 11.33
CA VAL A 230 6.41 3.77 11.71
C VAL A 230 4.98 3.97 11.23
N LYS A 231 4.41 5.18 11.37
CA LYS A 231 3.08 5.51 10.82
C LYS A 231 3.03 5.37 9.30
N THR A 232 4.05 5.84 8.59
CA THR A 232 4.16 5.67 7.13
C THR A 232 4.25 4.19 6.75
N TRP A 233 5.06 3.39 7.44
CA TRP A 233 5.15 1.94 7.18
C TRP A 233 3.80 1.24 7.39
N MET A 234 3.08 1.55 8.47
CA MET A 234 1.73 1.01 8.68
C MET A 234 0.74 1.47 7.59
N TRP A 235 0.90 2.69 7.10
CA TRP A 235 0.10 3.23 6.00
C TRP A 235 0.39 2.53 4.68
N ASP A 236 1.66 2.25 4.39
CA ASP A 236 2.08 1.49 3.22
C ASP A 236 1.54 0.05 3.29
N GLN A 237 1.58 -0.58 4.47
CA GLN A 237 0.96 -1.90 4.71
C GLN A 237 -0.56 -1.88 4.50
N HIS A 238 -1.23 -0.79 4.88
CA HIS A 238 -2.67 -0.59 4.63
C HIS A 238 -2.99 -0.46 3.15
N LYS A 239 -2.19 0.32 2.42
CA LYS A 239 -2.32 0.45 0.97
C LYS A 239 -1.99 -0.84 0.21
N ALA A 240 -1.17 -1.72 0.77
CA ALA A 240 -0.87 -3.02 0.17
C ALA A 240 -2.14 -3.87 -0.06
N ALA A 241 -3.17 -3.70 0.77
CA ALA A 241 -4.45 -4.41 0.63
C ALA A 241 -5.17 -4.14 -0.72
N ILE A 242 -4.94 -2.96 -1.31
CA ILE A 242 -5.49 -2.57 -2.62
C ILE A 242 -4.47 -2.69 -3.75
N GLY A 243 -3.33 -3.33 -3.49
CA GLY A 243 -2.34 -3.68 -4.52
C GLY A 243 -1.14 -2.74 -4.64
N HIS A 244 -0.95 -1.78 -3.73
CA HIS A 244 0.29 -1.00 -3.71
C HIS A 244 1.50 -1.88 -3.35
N PRO A 245 2.68 -1.63 -3.94
CA PRO A 245 3.93 -2.25 -3.50
C PRO A 245 4.19 -1.95 -2.02
N PHE A 246 4.70 -2.94 -1.29
CA PHE A 246 4.95 -2.83 0.13
C PHE A 246 6.24 -3.58 0.52
N ASP A 247 7.10 -2.89 1.26
CA ASP A 247 8.31 -3.44 1.87
C ASP A 247 8.00 -3.82 3.32
N ASP A 248 7.92 -5.13 3.59
CA ASP A 248 7.60 -5.67 4.90
C ASP A 248 8.82 -5.71 5.85
N ASN A 249 9.99 -5.28 5.40
CA ASN A 249 11.21 -5.30 6.19
C ASN A 249 11.20 -4.23 7.30
N LEU A 250 10.84 -4.65 8.51
CA LEU A 250 10.86 -3.82 9.72
C LEU A 250 12.25 -3.64 10.36
N ASN A 251 13.29 -4.32 9.88
CA ASN A 251 14.60 -4.32 10.54
C ASN A 251 15.24 -2.93 10.68
N PRO A 252 15.17 -2.03 9.67
CA PRO A 252 15.69 -0.66 9.83
C PRO A 252 14.98 0.11 10.94
N LEU A 253 13.65 -0.05 11.06
CA LEU A 253 12.85 0.58 12.12
C LEU A 253 13.13 -0.03 13.48
N GLN A 254 13.35 -1.34 13.55
CA GLN A 254 13.75 -1.99 14.78
C GLN A 254 15.09 -1.45 15.28
N THR A 255 16.12 -1.42 14.44
CA THR A 255 17.44 -0.88 14.81
C THR A 255 17.35 0.56 15.29
N TRP A 256 16.55 1.40 14.63
CA TRP A 256 16.32 2.78 15.06
C TRP A 256 15.64 2.85 16.43
N CYS A 257 14.58 2.05 16.63
CA CYS A 257 13.87 1.97 17.92
C CYS A 257 14.80 1.52 19.06
N GLU A 258 15.65 0.52 18.83
CA GLU A 258 16.65 0.03 19.79
C GLU A 258 17.69 1.10 20.14
N HIS A 259 18.16 1.87 19.16
CA HIS A 259 19.08 2.98 19.41
C HIS A 259 18.43 4.10 20.22
N LEU A 260 17.18 4.47 19.92
CA LEU A 260 16.45 5.49 20.70
C LEU A 260 16.23 5.03 22.14
N LEU A 261 15.91 3.76 22.34
CA LEU A 261 15.78 3.17 23.68
C LEU A 261 17.10 3.25 24.45
N GLY A 262 18.22 2.89 23.80
CA GLY A 262 19.55 2.98 24.38
C GLY A 262 19.94 4.41 24.76
N LEU A 263 19.66 5.39 23.89
CA LEU A 263 19.95 6.79 24.17
C LEU A 263 19.09 7.37 25.30
N ASN A 264 17.79 7.01 25.35
CA ASN A 264 16.92 7.38 26.46
C ASN A 264 17.45 6.81 27.80
N TRP A 265 17.94 5.57 27.77
CA TRP A 265 18.56 4.93 28.93
C TRP A 265 19.85 5.64 29.35
N ASP A 266 20.77 5.87 28.42
CA ASP A 266 22.04 6.55 28.69
C ASP A 266 21.83 7.95 29.30
N LEU A 267 20.87 8.72 28.75
CA LEU A 267 20.51 10.03 29.29
C LEU A 267 19.86 9.95 30.67
N SER A 268 19.01 8.94 30.91
CA SER A 268 18.41 8.71 32.23
C SER A 268 19.47 8.37 33.28
N GLN A 269 20.49 7.60 32.91
CA GLN A 269 21.62 7.28 33.79
C GLN A 269 22.49 8.51 34.07
N GLU A 270 22.81 9.32 33.05
CA GLU A 270 23.56 10.56 33.28
C GLU A 270 22.79 11.53 34.19
N LEU A 271 21.47 11.64 34.03
CA LEU A 271 20.61 12.44 34.92
C LEU A 271 20.67 11.94 36.38
N MET A 272 20.64 10.63 36.60
CA MET A 272 20.76 10.04 37.95
C MET A 272 22.12 10.28 38.59
N LEU A 273 23.19 10.38 37.80
CA LEU A 273 24.56 10.61 38.27
C LEU A 273 24.88 12.09 38.51
N MET A 274 24.04 13.02 38.06
CA MET A 274 24.17 14.43 38.38
C MET A 274 23.68 14.71 39.81
N ASN A 275 24.47 15.46 40.60
CA ASN A 275 24.16 15.78 42.00
C ASN A 275 22.91 16.68 42.17
N GLU A 276 22.40 17.27 41.09
CA GLU A 276 21.23 18.14 41.08
C GLU A 276 19.97 17.34 40.75
N ARG A 277 18.92 17.49 41.56
CA ARG A 277 17.62 16.89 41.26
C ARG A 277 16.92 17.73 40.20
N LEU A 278 16.81 17.17 38.99
CA LEU A 278 16.15 17.77 37.84
C LEU A 278 14.85 17.00 37.49
N PRO A 279 13.79 17.11 38.30
CA PRO A 279 12.57 16.31 38.15
C PRO A 279 11.86 16.52 36.81
N GLU A 280 11.90 17.74 36.26
CA GLU A 280 11.28 18.07 34.96
C GLU A 280 11.92 17.28 33.80
N LEU A 281 13.26 17.17 33.80
CA LEU A 281 13.97 16.40 32.77
C LEU A 281 13.73 14.89 32.94
N GLN A 282 13.62 14.43 34.19
CA GLN A 282 13.28 13.03 34.49
C GLN A 282 11.89 12.66 33.97
N GLU A 283 10.89 13.51 34.22
CA GLU A 283 9.54 13.33 33.71
C GLU A 283 9.52 13.36 32.17
N ARG A 284 10.26 14.29 31.55
CA ARG A 284 10.37 14.38 30.09
C ARG A 284 10.97 13.11 29.48
N LEU A 285 12.04 12.55 30.05
CA LEU A 285 12.61 11.27 29.58
C LEU A 285 11.65 10.09 29.77
N ALA A 286 10.93 10.04 30.91
CA ALA A 286 9.93 9.00 31.17
C ALA A 286 8.77 9.06 30.17
N ASN A 287 8.31 10.26 29.83
CA ASN A 287 7.29 10.48 28.81
C ASN A 287 7.77 10.05 27.41
N LEU A 288 8.99 10.41 27.03
CA LEU A 288 9.60 9.96 25.78
C LEU A 288 9.69 8.43 25.72
N LEU A 289 10.14 7.78 26.79
CA LEU A 289 10.18 6.32 26.89
C LEU A 289 8.79 5.69 26.74
N GLN A 290 7.78 6.23 27.43
CA GLN A 290 6.42 5.73 27.35
C GLN A 290 5.86 5.80 25.92
N VAL A 291 6.09 6.92 25.22
CA VAL A 291 5.66 7.12 23.83
C VAL A 291 6.42 6.18 22.87
N LEU A 292 7.72 5.98 23.08
CA LEU A 292 8.55 5.07 22.28
C LEU A 292 8.05 3.62 22.41
N VAL A 293 7.83 3.15 23.64
CA VAL A 293 7.35 1.79 23.93
C VAL A 293 5.96 1.54 23.36
N LYS A 294 5.05 2.52 23.47
CA LYS A 294 3.73 2.41 22.83
C LYS A 294 3.84 2.35 21.31
N SER A 295 4.78 3.08 20.71
CA SER A 295 4.95 3.18 19.26
C SER A 295 5.70 2.00 18.64
N SER A 296 6.43 1.22 19.43
CA SER A 296 7.22 0.08 18.98
C SER A 296 6.40 -1.19 18.71
N PHE A 297 5.13 -1.23 19.13
CA PHE A 297 4.26 -2.39 18.92
C PHE A 297 3.44 -2.22 17.65
N VAL A 298 3.57 -3.17 16.72
CA VAL A 298 2.96 -3.15 15.39
C VAL A 298 2.41 -4.52 14.99
N VAL A 299 1.43 -4.53 14.09
CA VAL A 299 0.93 -5.77 13.45
C VAL A 299 1.77 -6.06 12.22
N GLU A 300 2.75 -6.95 12.35
CA GLU A 300 3.68 -7.30 11.27
C GLU A 300 2.99 -8.08 10.14
N LYS A 301 2.19 -9.09 10.51
CA LYS A 301 1.36 -9.84 9.55
C LYS A 301 -0.11 -9.66 9.92
N GLN A 302 -0.83 -8.92 9.10
CA GLN A 302 -2.28 -8.69 9.27
C GLN A 302 -3.05 -10.03 9.22
N PRO A 303 -4.17 -10.15 9.96
CA PRO A 303 -5.09 -11.25 9.75
C PRO A 303 -5.70 -11.17 8.33
N PRO A 304 -6.26 -12.26 7.79
CA PRO A 304 -7.07 -12.18 6.59
C PRO A 304 -8.16 -11.13 6.76
N GLN A 305 -8.33 -10.24 5.78
CA GLN A 305 -9.30 -9.15 5.87
C GLN A 305 -10.75 -9.64 5.72
N VAL A 306 -10.94 -10.84 5.18
CA VAL A 306 -12.22 -11.56 5.23
C VAL A 306 -11.98 -12.86 6.00
N ILE A 307 -12.70 -13.03 7.11
CA ILE A 307 -12.55 -14.20 7.98
C ILE A 307 -13.87 -14.94 8.06
N LYS A 308 -13.87 -16.21 7.62
CA LYS A 308 -15.00 -17.10 7.83
C LYS A 308 -15.00 -17.65 9.26
N THR A 309 -16.15 -17.60 9.93
CA THR A 309 -16.33 -18.21 11.25
C THR A 309 -15.95 -19.68 11.23
N GLN A 310 -15.34 -20.17 12.32
CA GLN A 310 -14.83 -21.54 12.48
C GLN A 310 -13.67 -21.92 11.53
N SER A 311 -13.26 -21.05 10.61
CA SER A 311 -12.03 -21.24 9.84
C SER A 311 -10.82 -20.83 10.67
N LYS A 312 -9.69 -21.50 10.39
CA LYS A 312 -8.41 -21.22 11.04
C LYS A 312 -7.67 -20.12 10.27
N PHE A 313 -7.06 -19.19 10.98
CA PHE A 313 -6.19 -18.16 10.42
C PHE A 313 -4.99 -17.90 11.34
N SER A 314 -4.04 -17.09 10.86
CA SER A 314 -2.87 -16.68 11.63
C SER A 314 -2.60 -15.19 11.46
N THR A 315 -1.92 -14.60 12.43
CA THR A 315 -1.47 -13.19 12.42
C THR A 315 -0.25 -13.07 13.33
N THR A 316 0.58 -12.07 13.09
CA THR A 316 1.81 -11.83 13.87
C THR A 316 1.87 -10.37 14.28
N VAL A 317 2.15 -10.14 15.56
CA VAL A 317 2.52 -8.83 16.08
C VAL A 317 4.01 -8.83 16.43
N ARG A 318 4.65 -7.67 16.27
CA ARG A 318 6.07 -7.47 16.54
C ARG A 318 6.26 -6.29 17.49
N CYS A 319 7.22 -6.44 18.40
CA CYS A 319 7.72 -5.38 19.25
C CYS A 319 9.11 -4.98 18.75
N LEU A 320 9.27 -3.71 18.36
CA LEU A 320 10.51 -3.17 17.79
C LEU A 320 11.60 -2.88 18.85
N LEU A 321 11.41 -3.28 20.11
CA LEU A 321 12.40 -3.11 21.19
C LEU A 321 13.47 -4.21 21.21
N GLY A 322 13.38 -5.20 20.32
CA GLY A 322 14.40 -6.24 20.17
C GLY A 322 14.61 -7.08 21.44
N ASP A 323 15.88 -7.30 21.78
CA ASP A 323 16.33 -8.09 22.94
C ASP A 323 16.27 -7.34 24.29
N LYS A 324 15.85 -6.07 24.30
CA LYS A 324 15.84 -5.21 25.50
C LYS A 324 14.64 -5.44 26.42
N LEU A 325 13.71 -6.31 26.03
CA LEU A 325 12.60 -6.76 26.88
C LEU A 325 13.14 -7.50 28.11
N ALA A 326 12.50 -7.32 29.27
CA ALA A 326 12.95 -7.92 30.52
C ALA A 326 13.09 -9.46 30.41
N PRO A 327 14.29 -10.04 30.59
CA PRO A 327 14.50 -11.48 30.49
C PRO A 327 13.80 -12.21 31.65
N GLY A 328 13.25 -13.39 31.38
CA GLY A 328 12.77 -14.32 32.40
C GLY A 328 11.26 -14.33 32.66
N LYS A 329 10.47 -13.40 32.12
CA LYS A 329 8.99 -13.46 32.20
C LYS A 329 8.38 -13.59 30.80
N PRO A 330 7.69 -14.71 30.48
CA PRO A 330 7.02 -14.85 29.19
C PRO A 330 5.93 -13.78 29.09
N THR A 331 6.12 -12.83 28.18
CA THR A 331 5.17 -11.74 27.95
C THR A 331 4.07 -12.26 27.04
N MET A 332 2.86 -12.39 27.57
CA MET A 332 1.72 -12.92 26.82
C MET A 332 0.94 -11.79 26.15
N VAL A 333 0.78 -11.88 24.84
CA VAL A 333 -0.10 -11.01 24.05
C VAL A 333 -1.46 -11.68 23.91
N LYS A 334 -2.54 -10.93 24.19
CA LYS A 334 -3.92 -11.37 23.99
C LYS A 334 -4.56 -10.62 22.83
N ALA A 335 -5.26 -11.34 21.97
CA ALA A 335 -6.09 -10.82 20.88
C ALA A 335 -7.58 -10.88 21.28
N GLN A 336 -8.32 -9.84 20.94
CA GLN A 336 -9.76 -9.76 21.11
C GLN A 336 -10.39 -9.19 19.84
N ILE A 337 -11.59 -9.62 19.49
CA ILE A 337 -12.32 -9.00 18.39
C ILE A 337 -13.11 -7.80 18.91
N VAL A 338 -13.00 -6.68 18.20
CA VAL A 338 -13.68 -5.42 18.51
C VAL A 338 -14.49 -4.94 17.32
N ASN A 339 -15.65 -4.33 17.57
CA ASN A 339 -16.47 -3.69 16.53
C ASN A 339 -15.97 -2.26 16.25
N GLU A 340 -16.68 -1.55 15.36
CA GLU A 340 -16.31 -0.18 15.01
C GLU A 340 -16.31 0.79 16.19
N GLN A 341 -17.33 0.74 17.04
CA GLN A 341 -17.45 1.65 18.18
C GLN A 341 -16.32 1.43 19.18
N GLN A 342 -15.96 0.18 19.45
CA GLN A 342 -14.85 -0.19 20.33
C GLN A 342 -13.50 0.17 19.73
N ALA A 343 -13.30 -0.03 18.42
CA ALA A 343 -12.07 0.36 17.73
C ALA A 343 -11.85 1.88 17.75
N ARG A 344 -12.91 2.69 17.70
CA ARG A 344 -12.83 4.15 17.81
C ARG A 344 -12.49 4.63 19.21
N ASN A 345 -12.79 3.83 20.24
CA ASN A 345 -12.60 4.16 21.66
C ASN A 345 -11.59 3.23 22.36
N VAL A 346 -10.53 2.81 21.65
CA VAL A 346 -9.47 1.96 22.22
C VAL A 346 -8.82 2.67 23.42
N GLY A 347 -8.97 2.09 24.61
CA GLY A 347 -8.53 2.67 25.89
C GLY A 347 -9.69 3.12 26.80
N GLY A 348 -10.93 3.16 26.30
CA GLY A 348 -12.14 3.38 27.10
C GLY A 348 -12.66 2.09 27.76
N VAL A 349 -13.45 2.24 28.82
CA VAL A 349 -14.07 1.12 29.56
C VAL A 349 -15.27 0.59 28.77
N SER A 350 -15.04 -0.31 27.81
CA SER A 350 -16.09 -1.20 27.29
C SER A 350 -15.62 -2.64 27.48
N THR A 351 -16.26 -3.35 28.41
CA THR A 351 -15.97 -4.73 28.78
C THR A 351 -16.78 -5.75 27.97
N GLU A 352 -17.60 -5.30 27.03
CA GLU A 352 -18.48 -6.22 26.30
C GLU A 352 -17.73 -6.95 25.18
N ASN A 353 -17.58 -8.27 25.33
CA ASN A 353 -17.04 -9.11 24.26
C ASN A 353 -18.01 -9.18 23.10
N VAL A 354 -17.56 -8.70 21.93
CA VAL A 354 -18.32 -8.77 20.68
C VAL A 354 -18.17 -10.14 20.01
N GLY A 355 -17.16 -10.93 20.36
CA GLY A 355 -17.04 -12.30 19.84
C GLY A 355 -16.15 -13.21 20.66
N GLU A 356 -16.27 -14.51 20.38
CA GLU A 356 -15.47 -15.58 20.99
C GLU A 356 -14.36 -16.00 20.02
N VAL A 357 -13.11 -15.71 20.40
CA VAL A 357 -11.91 -16.01 19.61
C VAL A 357 -11.15 -17.16 20.27
N ILE A 358 -10.89 -18.22 19.50
CA ILE A 358 -10.10 -19.39 19.92
C ILE A 358 -8.62 -19.14 19.62
N ASN A 359 -7.73 -19.66 20.48
CA ASN A 359 -6.28 -19.51 20.38
C ASN A 359 -5.84 -18.04 20.33
N ASN A 360 -6.48 -17.22 21.15
CA ASN A 360 -6.35 -15.77 21.16
C ASN A 360 -5.21 -15.25 22.04
N ALA A 361 -4.27 -16.11 22.45
CA ALA A 361 -3.10 -15.73 23.23
C ALA A 361 -1.83 -16.31 22.58
N ALA A 362 -0.77 -15.51 22.54
CA ALA A 362 0.53 -15.92 22.06
C ALA A 362 1.64 -15.30 22.92
N ILE A 363 2.75 -16.02 23.09
CA ILE A 363 3.91 -15.50 23.80
C ILE A 363 4.69 -14.58 22.86
N LEU A 364 5.13 -13.43 23.36
CA LEU A 364 6.07 -12.56 22.69
C LEU A 364 7.46 -13.18 22.83
N GLU A 365 7.88 -13.88 21.80
CA GLU A 365 9.14 -14.63 21.77
C GLU A 365 10.23 -13.83 21.06
N HIS A 366 11.42 -13.76 21.68
CA HIS A 366 12.60 -13.19 21.06
C HIS A 366 13.34 -14.28 20.28
N ASN A 367 13.46 -14.11 18.97
CA ASN A 367 14.22 -15.00 18.11
C ASN A 367 15.66 -14.49 18.00
N THR A 368 16.62 -15.21 18.58
CA THR A 368 18.04 -14.80 18.63
C THR A 368 18.73 -14.72 17.27
N THR A 369 18.29 -15.53 16.29
CA THR A 369 18.85 -15.52 14.93
C THR A 369 18.44 -14.27 14.16
N THR A 370 17.15 -13.94 14.21
CA THR A 370 16.57 -12.79 13.49
C THR A 370 16.61 -11.50 14.31
N LYS A 371 16.93 -11.60 15.61
CA LYS A 371 16.83 -10.54 16.63
C LYS A 371 15.44 -9.95 16.80
N CYS A 372 14.40 -10.58 16.26
CA CYS A 372 13.04 -10.06 16.27
C CYS A 372 12.25 -10.57 17.49
N SER A 373 11.43 -9.70 18.09
CA SER A 373 10.53 -10.06 19.19
C SER A 373 9.08 -10.06 18.70
N CYS A 374 8.54 -11.26 18.46
CA CYS A 374 7.22 -11.42 17.82
C CYS A 374 6.31 -12.35 18.60
N ALA A 375 5.02 -12.07 18.61
CA ALA A 375 3.99 -13.00 19.05
C ALA A 375 3.21 -13.49 17.83
N THR A 376 3.38 -14.76 17.49
CA THR A 376 2.72 -15.38 16.33
C THR A 376 1.50 -16.16 16.81
N PHE A 377 0.32 -15.68 16.43
CA PHE A 377 -0.93 -16.37 16.69
C PHE A 377 -1.18 -17.36 15.56
N ARG A 378 -1.13 -18.65 15.87
CA ARG A 378 -1.36 -19.73 14.92
C ARG A 378 -2.71 -20.38 15.20
N ASN A 379 -3.40 -20.79 14.14
CA ASN A 379 -4.68 -21.51 14.26
C ASN A 379 -5.74 -20.74 15.06
N MET A 380 -5.75 -19.41 14.98
CA MET A 380 -6.84 -18.62 15.53
C MET A 380 -8.14 -18.94 14.80
N SER A 381 -9.27 -18.83 15.50
CA SER A 381 -10.59 -18.98 14.87
C SER A 381 -11.64 -18.17 15.59
N ILE A 382 -12.58 -17.58 14.85
CA ILE A 382 -13.73 -16.88 15.42
C ILE A 382 -14.88 -17.89 15.51
N LYS A 383 -15.24 -18.28 16.73
CA LYS A 383 -16.29 -19.28 16.98
C LYS A 383 -17.68 -18.65 16.94
N LYS A 384 -17.83 -17.46 17.53
CA LYS A 384 -19.08 -16.70 17.61
C LYS A 384 -18.80 -15.21 17.48
N ILE A 385 -19.71 -14.48 16.84
CA ILE A 385 -19.68 -13.02 16.72
C ILE A 385 -21.09 -12.48 17.00
N LYS A 386 -21.19 -11.52 17.92
CA LYS A 386 -22.39 -10.70 18.13
C LYS A 386 -22.40 -9.62 17.07
N ARG A 387 -23.56 -9.38 16.49
CA ARG A 387 -23.76 -8.36 15.45
C ARG A 387 -24.75 -7.33 15.96
N ALA A 388 -24.61 -6.10 15.49
CA ALA A 388 -25.61 -5.07 15.79
C ALA A 388 -26.96 -5.41 15.12
N ASP A 389 -28.05 -4.94 15.72
CA ASP A 389 -29.37 -4.98 15.10
C ASP A 389 -29.36 -4.11 13.85
N ARG A 390 -29.56 -4.74 12.69
CA ARG A 390 -29.52 -4.07 11.38
C ARG A 390 -30.75 -3.19 11.20
N LYS A 391 -30.57 -1.98 10.67
CA LYS A 391 -31.68 -1.11 10.25
C LYS A 391 -31.65 -0.95 8.73
N GLY A 392 -32.80 -1.08 8.08
CA GLY A 392 -32.92 -0.86 6.64
C GLY A 392 -32.17 -1.89 5.78
N SER A 393 -31.34 -1.41 4.84
CA SER A 393 -30.68 -2.21 3.79
C SER A 393 -29.22 -2.57 4.08
N GLU A 394 -28.78 -2.49 5.33
CA GLU A 394 -27.40 -2.80 5.76
C GLU A 394 -27.11 -4.32 5.69
N SER A 395 -26.04 -4.69 4.98
CA SER A 395 -25.60 -6.09 4.89
C SER A 395 -24.65 -6.49 6.03
N VAL A 396 -24.69 -7.77 6.41
CA VAL A 396 -23.68 -8.39 7.31
C VAL A 396 -22.24 -8.28 6.79
N THR A 397 -22.06 -8.10 5.48
CA THR A 397 -20.77 -7.96 4.83
C THR A 397 -20.22 -6.53 4.86
N GLU A 398 -21.02 -5.57 5.34
CA GLU A 398 -20.62 -4.17 5.55
C GLU A 398 -20.11 -3.92 6.98
N GLU A 399 -20.38 -4.84 7.91
CA GLU A 399 -19.99 -4.74 9.32
C GLU A 399 -18.48 -5.01 9.49
N LYS A 400 -17.73 -3.96 9.87
CA LYS A 400 -16.28 -4.01 10.05
C LYS A 400 -15.90 -4.28 11.51
N PHE A 401 -14.86 -5.09 11.67
CA PHE A 401 -14.25 -5.44 12.95
C PHE A 401 -12.73 -5.22 12.89
N ALA A 402 -12.06 -5.34 14.03
CA ALA A 402 -10.61 -5.50 14.10
C ALA A 402 -10.22 -6.47 15.21
N LEU A 403 -9.00 -6.99 15.14
CA LEU A 403 -8.35 -7.64 16.27
C LEU A 403 -7.61 -6.59 17.10
N LEU A 404 -7.98 -6.43 18.36
CA LEU A 404 -7.26 -5.68 19.36
C LEU A 404 -6.25 -6.60 20.05
N PHE A 405 -4.96 -6.34 19.81
CA PHE A 405 -3.85 -6.96 20.50
C PHE A 405 -3.48 -6.14 21.72
N SER A 406 -3.36 -6.79 22.87
CA SER A 406 -3.05 -6.17 24.15
C SER A 406 -1.96 -6.96 24.88
N THR A 407 -1.04 -6.25 25.50
CA THR A 407 0.00 -6.85 26.34
C THR A 407 0.54 -5.83 27.34
N GLU A 408 1.29 -6.31 28.32
CA GLU A 408 2.03 -5.51 29.28
C GLU A 408 3.51 -5.85 29.16
N ILE A 409 4.32 -4.86 28.77
CA ILE A 409 5.76 -5.03 28.56
C ILE A 409 6.53 -4.46 29.75
N SER A 410 7.52 -5.21 30.21
CA SER A 410 8.55 -4.72 31.12
C SER A 410 9.89 -4.64 30.38
N ILE A 411 10.67 -3.59 30.63
CA ILE A 411 12.00 -3.38 30.05
C ILE A 411 13.05 -3.66 31.12
N THR A 412 14.16 -4.28 30.73
CA THR A 412 15.26 -4.55 31.66
C THR A 412 15.78 -3.25 32.28
N GLY A 413 15.86 -3.19 33.62
CA GLY A 413 16.32 -2.00 34.34
C GLY A 413 15.25 -0.92 34.55
N CYS A 414 14.01 -1.15 34.14
CA CYS A 414 12.88 -0.26 34.42
C CYS A 414 11.87 -0.95 35.33
N ASP A 415 11.50 -0.30 36.44
CA ASP A 415 10.50 -0.83 37.38
C ASP A 415 9.05 -0.63 36.91
N THR A 416 8.85 0.18 35.86
CA THR A 416 7.53 0.49 35.31
C THR A 416 7.14 -0.52 34.23
N SER A 417 5.93 -1.07 34.34
CA SER A 417 5.31 -1.86 33.28
C SER A 417 4.48 -0.99 32.33
N PHE A 418 4.53 -1.31 31.03
CA PHE A 418 3.87 -0.56 29.98
C PHE A 418 2.73 -1.37 29.37
N LYS A 419 1.50 -0.95 29.64
CA LYS A 419 0.32 -1.49 28.94
C LYS A 419 0.25 -0.92 27.54
N ILE A 420 0.26 -1.79 26.54
CA ILE A 420 0.24 -1.42 25.13
C ILE A 420 -0.87 -2.15 24.39
N GLN A 421 -1.44 -1.45 23.41
CA GLN A 421 -2.57 -1.92 22.62
C GLN A 421 -2.43 -1.49 21.17
N ARG A 422 -2.79 -2.39 20.25
CA ARG A 422 -2.82 -2.14 18.80
C ARG A 422 -3.98 -2.89 18.14
N ILE A 423 -4.64 -2.23 17.20
CA ILE A 423 -5.67 -2.86 16.37
C ILE A 423 -5.09 -3.30 15.03
N SER A 424 -5.64 -4.38 14.47
CA SER A 424 -5.40 -4.76 13.08
C SER A 424 -6.04 -3.78 12.10
N GLN A 425 -5.74 -3.97 10.81
CA GLN A 425 -6.57 -3.45 9.74
C GLN A 425 -8.02 -3.96 9.84
N PRO A 426 -8.99 -3.29 9.19
CA PRO A 426 -10.37 -3.75 9.14
C PRO A 426 -10.46 -5.19 8.65
N VAL A 427 -11.31 -5.97 9.31
CA VAL A 427 -11.72 -7.31 8.89
C VAL A 427 -13.23 -7.39 8.81
N VAL A 428 -13.74 -8.17 7.86
CA VAL A 428 -15.16 -8.52 7.74
C VAL A 428 -15.32 -10.00 8.10
N ILE A 429 -16.28 -10.29 8.98
CA ILE A 429 -16.55 -11.66 9.43
C ILE A 429 -17.72 -12.23 8.65
N ILE A 430 -17.52 -13.37 7.99
CA ILE A 430 -18.53 -14.06 7.19
C ILE A 430 -18.85 -15.44 7.77
N VAL A 431 -20.02 -15.98 7.44
CA VAL A 431 -20.42 -17.35 7.85
C VAL A 431 -20.39 -18.31 6.66
N HIS A 432 -20.57 -17.81 5.44
CA HIS A 432 -20.59 -18.61 4.22
C HIS A 432 -19.72 -17.99 3.13
N GLY A 433 -19.09 -18.83 2.31
CA GLY A 433 -18.12 -18.38 1.30
C GLY A 433 -18.74 -17.57 0.15
N SER A 434 -20.06 -17.67 -0.04
CA SER A 434 -20.78 -16.82 -1.00
C SER A 434 -20.77 -15.34 -0.62
N GLN A 435 -20.35 -15.00 0.61
CA GLN A 435 -20.27 -13.63 1.10
C GLN A 435 -18.90 -12.99 0.85
N ASP A 436 -17.88 -13.77 0.48
CA ASP A 436 -16.50 -13.31 0.29
C ASP A 436 -16.42 -12.11 -0.67
N ASN A 437 -17.10 -12.17 -1.81
CA ASN A 437 -17.06 -11.11 -2.81
C ASN A 437 -17.56 -9.76 -2.25
N ASN A 438 -18.70 -9.75 -1.56
CA ASN A 438 -19.27 -8.53 -0.96
C ASN A 438 -18.44 -8.05 0.23
N ALA A 439 -17.89 -8.96 1.04
CA ALA A 439 -17.01 -8.61 2.15
C ALA A 439 -15.72 -7.97 1.65
N LEU A 440 -15.14 -8.50 0.56
CA LEU A 440 -13.96 -7.95 -0.08
C LEU A 440 -14.23 -6.56 -0.66
N ALA A 441 -15.42 -6.30 -1.19
CA ALA A 441 -15.83 -4.97 -1.65
C ALA A 441 -15.74 -3.93 -0.52
N THR A 442 -16.24 -4.28 0.67
CA THR A 442 -16.19 -3.42 1.87
C THR A 442 -14.74 -3.14 2.27
N ILE A 443 -13.88 -4.16 2.25
CA ILE A 443 -12.46 -4.02 2.55
C ILE A 443 -11.76 -3.12 1.54
N ILE A 444 -12.02 -3.30 0.24
CA ILE A 444 -11.39 -2.48 -0.80
C ILE A 444 -11.84 -1.03 -0.68
N TRP A 445 -13.13 -0.77 -0.47
CA TRP A 445 -13.64 0.58 -0.27
C TRP A 445 -12.99 1.24 0.96
N ASP A 446 -12.89 0.52 2.07
CA ASP A 446 -12.26 1.06 3.28
C ASP A 446 -10.77 1.28 3.12
N CYS A 447 -10.05 0.35 2.50
CA CYS A 447 -8.63 0.49 2.29
C CYS A 447 -8.27 1.57 1.27
N ALA A 448 -9.04 1.70 0.19
CA ALA A 448 -8.78 2.63 -0.91
C ALA A 448 -9.05 4.10 -0.54
N PHE A 449 -10.09 4.35 0.26
CA PHE A 449 -10.61 5.69 0.49
C PHE A 449 -10.49 6.13 1.95
N ALA A 450 -9.70 5.42 2.74
CA ALA A 450 -9.25 5.89 4.05
C ALA A 450 -8.35 7.11 3.92
N GLU A 451 -8.51 8.08 4.82
CA GLU A 451 -7.55 9.17 5.02
C GLU A 451 -6.54 8.82 6.12
N GLN A 452 -5.32 9.37 6.01
CA GLN A 452 -4.29 9.17 7.03
C GLN A 452 -4.70 9.89 8.33
N GLY A 453 -4.67 9.16 9.45
CA GLY A 453 -5.08 9.72 10.75
C GLY A 453 -6.60 9.79 10.97
N ARG A 454 -7.41 9.23 10.07
CA ARG A 454 -8.85 9.11 10.24
C ARG A 454 -9.23 8.42 11.56
N ARG A 455 -10.45 8.68 12.03
CA ARG A 455 -11.09 7.81 13.02
C ARG A 455 -11.28 6.40 12.43
N PRO A 456 -11.00 5.31 13.19
CA PRO A 456 -11.11 3.95 12.67
C PRO A 456 -12.42 3.69 11.94
N PHE A 457 -12.30 3.11 10.74
CA PHE A 457 -13.40 2.69 9.85
C PHE A 457 -14.25 3.80 9.23
N VAL A 458 -13.89 5.08 9.41
CA VAL A 458 -14.55 6.18 8.70
C VAL A 458 -14.03 6.26 7.26
N VAL A 459 -14.95 6.27 6.30
CA VAL A 459 -14.68 6.30 4.85
C VAL A 459 -15.76 7.16 4.18
N PRO A 460 -15.47 7.80 3.04
CA PRO A 460 -16.47 8.58 2.33
C PRO A 460 -17.56 7.67 1.71
N GLU A 461 -18.79 8.19 1.61
CA GLU A 461 -19.92 7.50 0.97
C GLU A 461 -19.83 7.51 -0.57
N SER A 462 -19.10 8.48 -1.13
CA SER A 462 -18.81 8.58 -2.56
C SER A 462 -17.44 9.17 -2.83
N VAL A 463 -16.85 8.83 -3.99
CA VAL A 463 -15.51 9.26 -4.39
C VAL A 463 -15.47 9.62 -5.88
N PRO A 464 -14.55 10.51 -6.32
CA PRO A 464 -14.36 10.78 -7.74
C PRO A 464 -13.98 9.52 -8.52
N TRP A 465 -14.53 9.36 -9.73
CA TRP A 465 -14.25 8.21 -10.59
C TRP A 465 -12.76 8.03 -10.86
N LYS A 466 -12.02 9.14 -11.03
CA LYS A 466 -10.57 9.08 -11.22
C LYS A 466 -9.87 8.31 -10.09
N MET A 467 -10.29 8.53 -8.84
CA MET A 467 -9.74 7.79 -7.69
C MET A 467 -10.18 6.33 -7.71
N MET A 468 -11.46 6.06 -7.94
CA MET A 468 -11.99 4.70 -8.03
C MET A 468 -11.30 3.89 -9.13
N PHE A 469 -11.19 4.42 -10.35
CA PHE A 469 -10.53 3.74 -11.46
C PHE A 469 -9.07 3.42 -11.15
N ASN A 470 -8.33 4.36 -10.54
CA ASN A 470 -6.94 4.11 -10.15
C ASN A 470 -6.85 2.94 -9.15
N THR A 471 -7.77 2.88 -8.18
CA THR A 471 -7.88 1.75 -7.26
C THR A 471 -8.19 0.44 -7.98
N LEU A 472 -9.16 0.43 -8.90
CA LEU A 472 -9.54 -0.77 -9.67
C LEU A 472 -8.38 -1.26 -10.55
N ASN A 473 -7.67 -0.35 -11.20
CA ASN A 473 -6.51 -0.64 -12.02
C ASN A 473 -5.35 -1.24 -11.21
N LEU A 474 -5.04 -0.62 -10.06
CA LEU A 474 -4.01 -1.15 -9.17
C LEU A 474 -4.38 -2.52 -8.60
N LYS A 475 -5.64 -2.68 -8.19
CA LYS A 475 -6.14 -3.96 -7.68
C LYS A 475 -6.08 -5.05 -8.75
N PHE A 476 -6.51 -4.74 -9.98
CA PHE A 476 -6.46 -5.66 -11.11
C PHE A 476 -5.03 -6.12 -11.40
N THR A 477 -4.11 -5.17 -11.55
CA THR A 477 -2.70 -5.45 -11.90
C THR A 477 -1.98 -6.23 -10.80
N SER A 478 -2.24 -5.91 -9.54
CA SER A 478 -1.71 -6.64 -8.39
C SER A 478 -2.25 -8.07 -8.30
N GLU A 479 -3.57 -8.27 -8.39
CA GLU A 479 -4.19 -9.61 -8.29
C GLU A 479 -3.84 -10.53 -9.46
N VAL A 480 -3.79 -9.98 -10.68
CA VAL A 480 -3.39 -10.70 -11.89
C VAL A 480 -1.86 -10.88 -11.95
N GLN A 481 -1.10 -10.11 -11.17
CA GLN A 481 0.36 -10.06 -11.17
C GLN A 481 0.93 -9.72 -12.54
N THR A 482 0.48 -8.60 -13.09
CA THR A 482 0.89 -8.08 -14.40
C THR A 482 1.32 -6.62 -14.28
N GLU A 483 2.26 -6.20 -15.13
CA GLU A 483 2.66 -4.81 -15.24
C GLU A 483 1.76 -4.04 -16.21
N PHE A 484 1.04 -4.74 -17.10
CA PHE A 484 0.16 -4.14 -18.10
C PHE A 484 -1.09 -3.55 -17.46
N GLN A 485 -1.18 -2.22 -17.51
CA GLN A 485 -2.26 -1.43 -16.92
C GLN A 485 -3.50 -1.44 -17.81
N MET A 486 -4.67 -1.21 -17.21
CA MET A 486 -5.90 -0.98 -17.97
C MET A 486 -5.78 0.29 -18.84
N THR A 487 -6.21 0.18 -20.09
CA THR A 487 -6.11 1.26 -21.08
C THR A 487 -7.17 2.35 -20.87
N TYR A 488 -7.02 3.46 -21.61
CA TYR A 488 -8.05 4.51 -21.68
C TYR A 488 -9.43 3.97 -22.09
N TYR A 489 -9.49 3.05 -23.05
CA TYR A 489 -10.75 2.42 -23.47
C TYR A 489 -11.39 1.60 -22.35
N ASN A 490 -10.57 0.92 -21.55
CA ASN A 490 -11.05 0.18 -20.40
C ASN A 490 -11.63 1.13 -19.33
N LYS A 491 -10.92 2.23 -19.03
CA LYS A 491 -11.40 3.27 -18.11
C LYS A 491 -12.76 3.81 -18.53
N HIS A 492 -12.92 4.13 -19.81
CA HIS A 492 -14.17 4.65 -20.36
C HIS A 492 -15.30 3.63 -20.27
N CYS A 493 -15.07 2.39 -20.68
CA CYS A 493 -16.07 1.31 -20.58
C CYS A 493 -16.53 1.06 -19.14
N LEU A 494 -15.61 1.09 -18.17
CA LEU A 494 -15.94 0.91 -16.77
C LEU A 494 -16.79 2.09 -16.25
N ALA A 495 -16.50 3.32 -16.69
CA ALA A 495 -17.26 4.51 -16.33
C ALA A 495 -18.69 4.48 -16.89
N GLU A 496 -18.85 4.18 -18.18
CA GLU A 496 -20.18 4.03 -18.81
C GLU A 496 -21.01 2.98 -18.08
N LYS A 497 -20.37 1.89 -17.64
CA LYS A 497 -21.06 0.81 -16.95
C LYS A 497 -21.50 1.17 -15.54
N ILE A 498 -20.68 1.87 -14.75
CA ILE A 498 -21.02 2.22 -13.36
C ILE A 498 -22.00 3.39 -13.27
N PHE A 499 -21.95 4.32 -14.22
CA PHE A 499 -22.84 5.49 -14.26
C PHE A 499 -24.09 5.31 -15.13
N ASP A 500 -24.16 4.22 -15.91
CA ASP A 500 -25.24 3.96 -16.88
C ASP A 500 -25.53 5.16 -17.80
N THR A 501 -24.47 5.86 -18.23
CA THR A 501 -24.58 7.07 -19.05
C THR A 501 -23.49 7.08 -20.12
N GLN A 502 -23.83 7.53 -21.33
CA GLN A 502 -22.86 7.76 -22.41
C GLN A 502 -22.30 9.19 -22.28
N SER A 503 -21.00 9.31 -22.02
CA SER A 503 -20.31 10.61 -21.88
C SER A 503 -18.82 10.45 -22.20
N THR A 504 -18.02 11.53 -22.08
CA THR A 504 -16.56 11.49 -22.30
C THR A 504 -15.80 11.21 -21.00
N VAL A 505 -14.56 10.68 -21.10
CA VAL A 505 -13.72 10.35 -19.93
C VAL A 505 -13.44 11.55 -19.03
N GLU A 506 -13.24 12.74 -19.62
CA GLU A 506 -12.96 13.96 -18.85
C GLU A 506 -14.14 14.36 -17.95
N ILE A 507 -15.36 14.13 -18.44
CA ILE A 507 -16.59 14.36 -17.66
C ILE A 507 -16.67 13.29 -16.56
N PHE A 508 -16.38 12.02 -16.88
CA PHE A 508 -16.42 10.94 -15.90
C PHE A 508 -15.45 11.12 -14.75
N ASP A 509 -14.22 11.61 -14.98
CA ASP A 509 -13.17 11.69 -13.95
C ASP A 509 -13.59 12.44 -12.68
N ASN A 510 -14.46 13.44 -12.83
CA ASN A 510 -14.98 14.26 -11.74
C ASN A 510 -16.35 13.81 -11.23
N MET A 511 -17.00 12.83 -11.88
CA MET A 511 -18.25 12.25 -11.39
C MET A 511 -18.00 11.42 -10.13
N MET A 512 -18.94 11.50 -9.20
CA MET A 512 -18.85 10.81 -7.91
C MET A 512 -19.50 9.43 -8.01
N VAL A 513 -18.73 8.37 -7.76
CA VAL A 513 -19.23 7.01 -7.56
C VAL A 513 -19.56 6.81 -6.09
N SER A 514 -20.79 6.39 -5.80
CA SER A 514 -21.21 6.01 -4.45
C SER A 514 -20.92 4.55 -4.11
N TRP A 515 -20.85 4.23 -2.82
CA TRP A 515 -20.78 2.83 -2.35
C TRP A 515 -21.94 1.98 -2.90
N ALA A 516 -23.14 2.59 -3.00
CA ALA A 516 -24.32 1.90 -3.50
C ALA A 516 -24.14 1.46 -4.96
N GLN A 517 -23.72 2.36 -5.84
CA GLN A 517 -23.43 2.04 -7.25
C GLN A 517 -22.32 0.99 -7.41
N PHE A 518 -21.34 0.99 -6.50
CA PHE A 518 -20.22 0.07 -6.56
C PHE A 518 -20.61 -1.37 -6.19
N ASN A 519 -21.33 -1.59 -5.08
CA ASN A 519 -21.59 -2.94 -4.56
C ASN A 519 -22.98 -3.20 -3.95
N LYS A 520 -23.98 -2.34 -4.18
CA LYS A 520 -25.33 -2.53 -3.65
C LYS A 520 -26.40 -2.56 -4.73
N GLU A 521 -26.29 -1.66 -5.69
CA GLU A 521 -27.17 -1.55 -6.84
C GLU A 521 -26.79 -2.61 -7.88
N MET A 522 -27.81 -3.26 -8.44
CA MET A 522 -27.62 -4.18 -9.55
C MET A 522 -27.36 -3.38 -10.83
N LEU A 523 -26.47 -3.88 -11.68
CA LEU A 523 -26.26 -3.30 -13.00
C LEU A 523 -27.56 -3.39 -13.82
N PRO A 524 -27.86 -2.41 -14.68
CA PRO A 524 -29.07 -2.40 -15.50
C PRO A 524 -29.28 -3.70 -16.29
N GLY A 525 -30.41 -4.36 -16.06
CA GLY A 525 -30.76 -5.63 -16.71
C GLY A 525 -29.90 -6.83 -16.31
N ARG A 526 -29.16 -6.76 -15.19
CA ARG A 526 -28.30 -7.84 -14.67
C ARG A 526 -28.64 -8.18 -13.23
N PRO A 527 -28.46 -9.44 -12.80
CA PRO A 527 -28.71 -9.88 -11.43
C PRO A 527 -27.50 -9.68 -10.50
N PHE A 528 -26.55 -8.79 -10.84
CA PHE A 528 -25.29 -8.63 -10.12
C PHE A 528 -24.82 -7.17 -10.10
N THR A 529 -24.00 -6.83 -9.10
CA THR A 529 -23.44 -5.49 -8.90
C THR A 529 -22.25 -5.21 -9.82
N PHE A 530 -21.81 -3.95 -9.89
CA PHE A 530 -20.59 -3.58 -10.61
C PHE A 530 -19.37 -4.33 -10.10
N TRP A 531 -19.16 -4.36 -8.78
CA TRP A 531 -18.04 -5.04 -8.16
C TRP A 531 -18.01 -6.55 -8.43
N GLN A 532 -19.16 -7.23 -8.31
CA GLN A 532 -19.26 -8.67 -8.62
C GLN A 532 -18.83 -8.99 -10.05
N TRP A 533 -19.23 -8.15 -11.01
CA TRP A 533 -18.83 -8.28 -12.40
C TRP A 533 -17.32 -8.04 -12.61
N PHE A 534 -16.79 -6.97 -12.02
CA PHE A 534 -15.37 -6.61 -12.15
C PHE A 534 -14.44 -7.62 -11.47
N GLU A 535 -14.79 -8.09 -10.28
CA GLU A 535 -14.04 -9.12 -9.55
C GLU A 535 -14.05 -10.45 -10.32
N GLY A 536 -15.18 -10.82 -10.93
CA GLY A 536 -15.23 -11.99 -11.81
C GLY A 536 -14.25 -11.90 -12.99
N ALA A 537 -14.05 -10.71 -13.56
CA ALA A 537 -13.05 -10.48 -14.61
C ALA A 537 -11.61 -10.59 -14.08
N ILE A 538 -11.33 -10.05 -12.88
CA ILE A 538 -10.04 -10.24 -12.20
C ILE A 538 -9.76 -11.74 -12.02
N GLU A 539 -10.70 -12.48 -11.46
CA GLU A 539 -10.52 -13.88 -11.09
C GLU A 539 -10.34 -14.78 -12.32
N LEU A 540 -11.12 -14.55 -13.37
CA LEU A 540 -10.93 -15.23 -14.66
C LEU A 540 -9.54 -14.94 -15.23
N THR A 541 -9.10 -13.68 -15.16
CA THR A 541 -7.81 -13.27 -15.71
C THR A 541 -6.66 -13.90 -14.92
N LYS A 542 -6.68 -13.79 -13.60
CA LYS A 542 -5.69 -14.38 -12.70
C LYS A 542 -5.52 -15.88 -12.94
N LYS A 543 -6.63 -16.60 -13.15
CA LYS A 543 -6.61 -18.07 -13.30
C LYS A 543 -6.28 -18.56 -14.70
N HIS A 544 -6.78 -17.90 -15.74
CA HIS A 544 -6.71 -18.43 -17.11
C HIS A 544 -6.14 -17.46 -18.14
N LEU A 545 -6.20 -16.14 -17.90
CA LEU A 545 -5.94 -15.14 -18.95
C LEU A 545 -4.71 -14.27 -18.72
N LYS A 546 -3.98 -14.45 -17.61
CA LYS A 546 -2.82 -13.62 -17.21
C LYS A 546 -1.85 -13.37 -18.35
N LEU A 547 -1.38 -14.43 -19.02
CA LEU A 547 -0.41 -14.31 -20.11
C LEU A 547 -0.97 -13.56 -21.32
N TYR A 548 -2.24 -13.81 -21.68
CA TYR A 548 -2.89 -13.12 -22.78
C TYR A 548 -3.10 -11.63 -22.48
N TRP A 549 -3.41 -11.27 -21.23
CA TRP A 549 -3.52 -9.89 -20.78
C TRP A 549 -2.15 -9.19 -20.80
N SER A 550 -1.14 -9.79 -20.18
CA SER A 550 0.21 -9.21 -20.10
C SER A 550 0.88 -8.99 -21.45
N GLU A 551 0.42 -9.67 -22.49
CA GLU A 551 0.92 -9.53 -23.87
C GLU A 551 -0.02 -8.74 -24.77
N GLU A 552 -0.99 -8.04 -24.19
CA GLU A 552 -1.89 -7.14 -24.90
C GLU A 552 -2.73 -7.85 -25.97
N LEU A 553 -3.00 -9.14 -25.78
CA LEU A 553 -3.83 -9.94 -26.69
C LEU A 553 -5.33 -9.84 -26.36
N ILE A 554 -5.64 -9.34 -25.17
CA ILE A 554 -7.01 -9.11 -24.70
C ILE A 554 -7.28 -7.61 -24.66
N PHE A 555 -8.33 -7.19 -25.38
CA PHE A 555 -8.81 -5.81 -25.30
C PHE A 555 -9.50 -5.54 -23.96
N GLY A 556 -10.22 -6.54 -23.44
CA GLY A 556 -10.75 -6.53 -22.08
C GLY A 556 -12.08 -5.80 -21.96
N PHE A 557 -12.09 -4.68 -21.25
CA PHE A 557 -13.29 -3.91 -20.99
C PHE A 557 -13.59 -2.98 -22.17
N ILE A 558 -14.66 -3.28 -22.92
CA ILE A 558 -15.15 -2.46 -24.03
C ILE A 558 -16.67 -2.57 -24.17
N GLY A 559 -17.34 -1.43 -24.24
CA GLY A 559 -18.78 -1.35 -24.45
C GLY A 559 -19.19 -1.68 -25.89
N LYS A 560 -20.43 -2.13 -26.10
CA LYS A 560 -20.93 -2.57 -27.42
C LYS A 560 -20.81 -1.50 -28.51
N GLN A 561 -21.06 -0.23 -28.19
CA GLN A 561 -20.97 0.86 -29.16
C GLN A 561 -19.52 1.13 -29.58
N HIS A 562 -18.60 1.22 -28.61
CA HIS A 562 -17.17 1.39 -28.86
C HIS A 562 -16.60 0.21 -29.64
N LEU A 563 -16.98 -1.01 -29.27
CA LEU A 563 -16.67 -2.23 -30.02
C LEU A 563 -17.09 -2.12 -31.49
N HIS A 564 -18.32 -1.65 -31.72
CA HIS A 564 -18.83 -1.47 -33.08
C HIS A 564 -18.02 -0.43 -33.86
N ASN A 565 -17.68 0.69 -33.22
CA ASN A 565 -16.90 1.75 -33.85
C ASN A 565 -15.48 1.33 -34.21
N ILE A 566 -14.85 0.47 -33.41
CA ILE A 566 -13.48 -0.02 -33.65
C ILE A 566 -13.46 -1.08 -34.76
N LEU A 567 -14.47 -1.94 -34.84
CA LEU A 567 -14.47 -3.06 -35.79
C LEU A 567 -15.20 -2.78 -37.11
N LYS A 568 -16.05 -1.74 -37.20
CA LYS A 568 -16.91 -1.49 -38.39
C LYS A 568 -16.15 -1.47 -39.73
N ASP A 569 -14.95 -0.90 -39.74
CA ASP A 569 -14.13 -0.72 -40.96
C ASP A 569 -13.06 -1.80 -41.10
N SER A 570 -12.97 -2.72 -40.14
CA SER A 570 -11.98 -3.81 -40.14
C SER A 570 -12.32 -4.91 -41.15
N PRO A 571 -11.32 -5.59 -41.73
CA PRO A 571 -11.54 -6.72 -42.63
C PRO A 571 -12.40 -7.85 -42.04
N GLY A 572 -13.02 -8.65 -42.90
CA GLY A 572 -13.72 -9.87 -42.49
C GLY A 572 -12.80 -10.82 -41.74
N GLY A 573 -13.30 -11.41 -40.65
CA GLY A 573 -12.54 -12.27 -39.76
C GLY A 573 -11.65 -11.54 -38.76
N THR A 574 -11.61 -10.20 -38.76
CA THR A 574 -10.97 -9.44 -37.67
C THR A 574 -11.76 -9.60 -36.38
N PHE A 575 -11.08 -9.92 -35.28
CA PHE A 575 -11.69 -10.18 -33.98
C PHE A 575 -10.95 -9.49 -32.84
N LEU A 576 -11.63 -9.36 -31.69
CA LEU A 576 -11.01 -9.00 -30.42
C LEU A 576 -11.59 -9.83 -29.27
N LEU A 577 -10.82 -9.91 -28.19
CA LEU A 577 -11.19 -10.57 -26.95
C LEU A 577 -11.67 -9.53 -25.92
N ARG A 578 -12.87 -9.72 -25.38
CA ARG A 578 -13.48 -8.81 -24.40
C ARG A 578 -14.14 -9.54 -23.25
N PHE A 579 -14.18 -8.92 -22.07
CA PHE A 579 -14.97 -9.43 -20.96
C PHE A 579 -16.46 -9.31 -21.27
N SER A 580 -17.23 -10.30 -20.85
CA SER A 580 -18.67 -10.35 -21.08
C SER A 580 -19.41 -9.33 -20.22
N ASP A 581 -20.35 -8.59 -20.82
CA ASP A 581 -21.27 -7.72 -20.09
C ASP A 581 -22.41 -8.48 -19.39
N SER A 582 -22.63 -9.74 -19.78
CA SER A 582 -23.80 -10.54 -19.38
C SER A 582 -23.50 -11.67 -18.43
N GLU A 583 -22.26 -12.14 -18.41
CA GLU A 583 -21.82 -13.31 -17.66
C GLU A 583 -20.65 -12.89 -16.77
N ILE A 584 -20.78 -13.09 -15.46
CA ILE A 584 -19.70 -12.81 -14.51
C ILE A 584 -18.53 -13.75 -14.82
N GLY A 585 -17.31 -13.18 -14.92
CA GLY A 585 -16.12 -13.98 -15.19
C GLY A 585 -16.20 -14.76 -16.50
N GLY A 586 -16.79 -14.15 -17.54
CA GLY A 586 -16.79 -14.67 -18.90
C GLY A 586 -15.91 -13.85 -19.86
N ILE A 587 -15.16 -14.52 -20.74
CA ILE A 587 -14.46 -13.89 -21.88
C ILE A 587 -15.18 -14.25 -23.18
N SER A 588 -15.45 -13.27 -24.03
CA SER A 588 -16.14 -13.41 -25.31
C SER A 588 -15.25 -12.94 -26.47
N ILE A 589 -15.54 -13.46 -27.66
CA ILE A 589 -14.90 -13.07 -28.91
C ILE A 589 -15.92 -12.28 -29.73
N ALA A 590 -15.56 -11.06 -30.11
CA ALA A 590 -16.33 -10.28 -31.08
C ALA A 590 -15.56 -10.23 -32.39
N TYR A 591 -16.22 -10.50 -33.52
CA TYR A 591 -15.57 -10.56 -34.83
C TYR A 591 -16.44 -10.04 -35.96
N VAL A 592 -15.78 -9.56 -37.02
CA VAL A 592 -16.42 -9.03 -38.22
C VAL A 592 -16.77 -10.16 -39.17
N VAL A 593 -18.04 -10.26 -39.53
CA VAL A 593 -18.56 -11.12 -40.59
C VAL A 593 -18.93 -10.27 -41.79
N VAL A 594 -18.56 -10.73 -42.98
CA VAL A 594 -19.00 -10.15 -44.24
C VAL A 594 -20.16 -11.01 -44.75
N LEU A 595 -21.35 -10.42 -44.80
CA LEU A 595 -22.55 -11.08 -45.31
C LEU A 595 -22.49 -11.20 -46.84
N GLU A 596 -23.34 -12.05 -47.41
CA GLU A 596 -23.40 -12.30 -48.87
C GLU A 596 -23.65 -11.03 -49.69
N ASN A 597 -24.38 -10.06 -49.11
CA ASN A 597 -24.64 -8.74 -49.71
C ASN A 597 -23.46 -7.75 -49.58
N GLY A 598 -22.31 -8.18 -49.06
CA GLY A 598 -21.13 -7.36 -48.81
C GLY A 598 -21.22 -6.48 -47.56
N ALA A 599 -22.34 -6.49 -46.84
CA ALA A 599 -22.49 -5.74 -45.59
C ALA A 599 -21.65 -6.38 -44.49
N ARG A 600 -21.05 -5.54 -43.64
CA ARG A 600 -20.27 -5.97 -42.48
C ARG A 600 -21.13 -5.97 -41.23
N GLN A 601 -21.06 -7.05 -40.47
CA GLN A 601 -21.75 -7.18 -39.19
C GLN A 601 -20.79 -7.70 -38.13
N ILE A 602 -20.95 -7.25 -36.88
CA ILE A 602 -20.17 -7.76 -35.77
C ILE A 602 -20.98 -8.84 -35.04
N GLN A 603 -20.44 -10.04 -34.98
CA GLN A 603 -21.00 -11.16 -34.23
C GLN A 603 -20.22 -11.37 -32.94
N ASN A 604 -20.90 -11.88 -31.90
CA ASN A 604 -20.30 -12.18 -30.60
C ASN A 604 -20.48 -13.66 -30.28
N ILE A 605 -19.39 -14.33 -29.99
CA ILE A 605 -19.40 -15.73 -29.53
C ILE A 605 -19.84 -15.76 -28.07
N GLN A 606 -20.61 -16.77 -27.70
CA GLN A 606 -21.02 -16.98 -26.31
C GLN A 606 -19.80 -16.94 -25.36
N PRO A 607 -19.88 -16.24 -24.21
CA PRO A 607 -18.77 -16.13 -23.30
C PRO A 607 -18.28 -17.48 -22.77
N PHE A 608 -16.96 -17.65 -22.69
CA PHE A 608 -16.31 -18.76 -22.01
C PHE A 608 -16.06 -18.37 -20.55
N THR A 609 -16.59 -19.16 -19.63
CA THR A 609 -16.41 -19.01 -18.19
C THR A 609 -15.20 -19.77 -17.70
N LYS A 610 -14.86 -19.62 -16.41
CA LYS A 610 -13.85 -20.45 -15.74
C LYS A 610 -14.06 -21.96 -16.01
N ARG A 611 -15.30 -22.45 -15.91
CA ARG A 611 -15.62 -23.87 -16.16
C ARG A 611 -15.26 -24.29 -17.58
N ASP A 612 -15.52 -23.42 -18.56
CA ASP A 612 -15.21 -23.70 -19.96
C ASP A 612 -13.70 -23.74 -20.22
N LEU A 613 -12.96 -22.84 -19.56
CA LEU A 613 -11.51 -22.73 -19.69
C LEU A 613 -10.75 -23.80 -18.88
N ASP A 614 -11.33 -24.31 -17.80
CA ASP A 614 -10.85 -25.49 -17.06
C ASP A 614 -10.91 -26.75 -17.96
N ILE A 615 -11.95 -26.85 -18.81
CA ILE A 615 -12.11 -27.99 -19.75
C ILE A 615 -11.18 -27.86 -20.96
N ARG A 616 -11.07 -26.66 -21.53
CA ARG A 616 -10.24 -26.40 -22.72
C ARG A 616 -9.75 -24.95 -22.73
N SER A 617 -8.43 -24.80 -22.91
CA SER A 617 -7.75 -23.51 -22.89
C SER A 617 -8.31 -22.53 -23.92
N LEU A 618 -8.18 -21.22 -23.66
CA LEU A 618 -8.58 -20.18 -24.61
C LEU A 618 -7.80 -20.29 -25.93
N GLY A 619 -6.50 -20.58 -25.89
CA GLY A 619 -5.65 -20.76 -27.08
C GLY A 619 -6.16 -21.87 -27.99
N ASP A 620 -6.49 -23.04 -27.44
CA ASP A 620 -7.03 -24.14 -28.24
C ASP A 620 -8.41 -23.83 -28.81
N ARG A 621 -9.27 -23.11 -28.05
CA ARG A 621 -10.56 -22.64 -28.54
C ARG A 621 -10.39 -21.67 -29.72
N LEU A 622 -9.46 -20.72 -29.63
CA LEU A 622 -9.15 -19.78 -30.70
C LEU A 622 -8.60 -20.47 -31.96
N ARG A 623 -7.80 -21.53 -31.77
CA ARG A 623 -7.29 -22.35 -32.88
C ARG A 623 -8.43 -23.00 -33.66
N ASP A 624 -9.42 -23.55 -32.95
CA ASP A 624 -10.51 -24.32 -33.55
C ASP A 624 -11.53 -23.46 -34.33
N ILE A 625 -11.66 -22.16 -33.99
CA ILE A 625 -12.62 -21.25 -34.63
C ILE A 625 -12.00 -20.69 -35.93
N HIS A 626 -12.52 -21.14 -37.08
CA HIS A 626 -11.95 -20.81 -38.39
C HIS A 626 -12.40 -19.44 -38.92
N GLU A 627 -13.53 -18.93 -38.42
CA GLU A 627 -14.15 -17.66 -38.82
C GLU A 627 -13.33 -16.44 -38.37
N ILE A 628 -12.44 -16.63 -37.39
CA ILE A 628 -11.55 -15.58 -36.89
C ILE A 628 -10.14 -15.75 -37.44
N LEU A 629 -9.58 -14.67 -37.97
CA LEU A 629 -8.33 -14.66 -38.75
C LEU A 629 -7.31 -13.65 -38.23
N TYR A 630 -7.76 -12.45 -37.89
CA TYR A 630 -6.89 -11.34 -37.51
C TYR A 630 -7.28 -10.79 -36.15
N LEU A 631 -6.39 -10.86 -35.18
CA LEU A 631 -6.57 -10.14 -33.92
C LEU A 631 -6.41 -8.64 -34.20
N TYR A 632 -7.40 -7.84 -33.76
CA TYR A 632 -7.36 -6.39 -33.90
C TYR A 632 -6.05 -5.81 -33.29
N PRO A 633 -5.40 -4.83 -33.93
CA PRO A 633 -5.81 -4.18 -35.19
C PRO A 633 -5.49 -4.96 -36.47
N ALA A 634 -4.39 -5.72 -36.51
CA ALA A 634 -3.96 -6.40 -37.73
C ALA A 634 -3.00 -7.58 -37.49
N LYS A 635 -3.02 -8.23 -36.31
CA LYS A 635 -2.13 -9.34 -35.99
C LYS A 635 -2.70 -10.66 -36.51
N ASN A 636 -1.92 -11.48 -37.21
CA ASN A 636 -2.40 -12.80 -37.64
C ASN A 636 -2.69 -13.69 -36.41
N LYS A 637 -3.83 -14.39 -36.40
CA LYS A 637 -4.23 -15.26 -35.27
C LYS A 637 -3.17 -16.30 -34.91
N PHE A 638 -2.63 -17.01 -35.89
CA PHE A 638 -1.67 -18.07 -35.62
C PHE A 638 -0.33 -17.54 -35.14
N GLU A 639 0.05 -16.35 -35.59
CA GLU A 639 1.24 -15.65 -35.08
C GLU A 639 1.03 -15.18 -33.63
N ALA A 640 -0.08 -14.50 -33.37
CA ALA A 640 -0.40 -13.94 -32.05
C ALA A 640 -0.57 -15.03 -30.97
N PHE A 641 -1.20 -16.15 -31.32
CA PHE A 641 -1.58 -17.17 -30.34
C PHE A 641 -0.74 -18.45 -30.37
N ARG A 642 0.32 -18.52 -31.20
CA ARG A 642 1.10 -19.74 -31.45
C ARG A 642 1.49 -20.50 -30.18
N LYS A 643 2.01 -19.79 -29.19
CA LYS A 643 2.53 -20.35 -27.93
C LYS A 643 1.44 -20.79 -26.95
N PHE A 644 0.18 -20.47 -27.23
CA PHE A 644 -0.97 -20.86 -26.42
C PHE A 644 -1.70 -22.08 -26.98
N PHE A 645 -1.27 -22.58 -28.15
CA PHE A 645 -1.80 -23.81 -28.71
C PHE A 645 -1.13 -25.00 -28.04
N SER A 646 -1.96 -25.94 -27.59
CA SER A 646 -1.47 -27.19 -27.04
C SER A 646 -0.88 -28.05 -28.16
N ASP A 647 0.26 -28.68 -27.91
CA ASP A 647 0.89 -29.63 -28.84
C ASP A 647 -0.04 -30.82 -29.12
N ALA A 648 0.20 -31.48 -30.26
CA ALA A 648 -0.54 -32.69 -30.58
C ALA A 648 -0.31 -33.76 -29.49
N PRO A 649 -1.36 -34.44 -29.01
CA PRO A 649 -1.19 -35.50 -28.04
C PRO A 649 -0.23 -36.57 -28.59
N PRO A 650 0.67 -37.13 -27.75
CA PRO A 650 1.58 -38.17 -28.19
C PRO A 650 0.81 -39.35 -28.80
N PRO A 651 1.38 -40.03 -29.81
CA PRO A 651 0.73 -41.19 -30.43
C PRO A 651 0.43 -42.24 -29.35
N ALA A 652 -0.79 -42.78 -29.38
CA ALA A 652 -1.28 -43.69 -28.35
C ALA A 652 -0.39 -44.95 -28.25
N VAL A 653 0.14 -45.21 -27.04
CA VAL A 653 1.02 -46.35 -26.73
C VAL A 653 0.22 -47.67 -26.56
N SER A 654 -1.10 -47.58 -26.51
CA SER A 654 -2.03 -48.69 -26.33
C SER A 654 -3.13 -48.52 -27.37
N GLY A 655 -3.65 -49.60 -27.96
CA GLY A 655 -4.58 -49.62 -29.12
C GLY A 655 -5.95 -48.92 -28.92
N TYR A 656 -6.06 -47.98 -27.99
CA TYR A 656 -7.14 -47.03 -27.83
C TYR A 656 -6.94 -45.80 -28.72
N ILE A 657 -8.03 -45.35 -29.34
CA ILE A 657 -8.07 -44.12 -30.14
C ILE A 657 -8.27 -42.93 -29.20
N PRO A 658 -7.40 -41.89 -29.23
CA PRO A 658 -7.56 -40.72 -28.38
C PRO A 658 -8.81 -39.90 -28.77
N VAL A 659 -9.52 -39.39 -27.78
CA VAL A 659 -10.68 -38.49 -27.97
C VAL A 659 -10.20 -37.03 -27.95
N THR A 660 -10.67 -36.22 -28.89
CA THR A 660 -10.37 -34.78 -28.97
C THR A 660 -11.65 -33.95 -28.91
N LEU A 661 -11.65 -32.93 -28.05
CA LEU A 661 -12.68 -31.90 -28.02
C LEU A 661 -12.32 -30.80 -29.02
N THR A 662 -13.31 -30.24 -29.72
CA THR A 662 -13.13 -29.11 -30.63
C THR A 662 -14.21 -28.06 -30.39
N THR A 663 -13.84 -26.79 -30.52
CA THR A 663 -14.79 -25.68 -30.43
C THR A 663 -15.36 -25.38 -31.80
N LYS A 664 -16.69 -25.37 -31.95
CA LYS A 664 -17.37 -24.95 -33.17
C LYS A 664 -18.34 -23.83 -32.85
N VAL A 665 -18.38 -22.81 -33.71
CA VAL A 665 -19.35 -21.72 -33.62
C VAL A 665 -20.57 -22.12 -34.43
N GLY A 666 -21.76 -22.06 -33.82
CA GLY A 666 -23.01 -22.26 -34.54
C GLY A 666 -23.35 -21.04 -35.36
N THR A 667 -23.53 -21.19 -36.67
CA THR A 667 -24.17 -20.18 -37.52
C THR A 667 -25.67 -20.40 -37.52
N GLU A 668 -26.46 -19.33 -37.32
CA GLU A 668 -27.94 -19.40 -37.29
C GLU A 668 -28.56 -20.02 -38.56
N SER A 669 -27.79 -20.24 -39.63
CA SER A 669 -28.23 -20.88 -40.87
C SER A 669 -28.31 -22.41 -40.85
N THR A 670 -28.11 -23.09 -39.71
CA THR A 670 -28.16 -24.57 -39.65
C THR A 670 -29.05 -25.17 -38.55
N LEU A 671 -30.04 -24.43 -38.06
CA LEU A 671 -31.15 -25.05 -37.34
C LEU A 671 -32.20 -25.52 -38.38
N PRO A 672 -32.49 -26.84 -38.50
CA PRO A 672 -33.69 -27.24 -39.24
C PRO A 672 -34.89 -26.66 -38.49
N ALA A 673 -35.73 -25.93 -39.21
CA ALA A 673 -37.03 -25.49 -38.72
C ALA A 673 -37.80 -26.71 -38.20
N ALA A 674 -37.83 -26.89 -36.88
CA ALA A 674 -38.74 -27.81 -36.24
C ALA A 674 -40.14 -27.25 -36.49
N THR A 675 -40.84 -27.90 -37.42
CA THR A 675 -42.22 -27.61 -37.79
C THR A 675 -43.06 -27.79 -36.53
N THR A 676 -43.58 -26.69 -36.01
CA THR A 676 -44.61 -26.68 -34.98
C THR A 676 -45.88 -27.30 -35.55
N ALA A 677 -46.04 -28.60 -35.36
CA ALA A 677 -47.35 -29.24 -35.39
C ALA A 677 -47.91 -29.19 -33.97
N HIS A 678 -48.88 -28.28 -33.77
CA HIS A 678 -49.75 -28.25 -32.60
C HIS A 678 -50.46 -29.61 -32.44
N GLN A 679 -50.09 -30.37 -31.41
CA GLN A 679 -51.03 -31.23 -30.68
C GLN A 679 -50.71 -31.14 -29.18
N GLN A 680 -51.57 -30.44 -28.44
CA GLN A 680 -51.71 -30.66 -26.99
C GLN A 680 -52.41 -32.01 -26.78
N PRO A 681 -52.07 -32.74 -25.70
CA PRO A 681 -52.89 -32.58 -24.51
C PRO A 681 -52.11 -32.51 -23.17
N ASN A 682 -52.59 -31.61 -22.31
CA ASN A 682 -52.78 -31.74 -20.86
C ASN A 682 -51.84 -32.67 -20.07
N THR A 683 -51.06 -32.10 -19.15
CA THR A 683 -51.40 -31.96 -17.72
C THR A 683 -50.25 -31.23 -17.02
N GLY A 684 -50.55 -30.13 -16.32
CA GLY A 684 -49.54 -29.37 -15.59
C GLY A 684 -49.08 -30.05 -14.33
N PHE A 685 -47.91 -29.66 -13.80
CA PHE A 685 -47.65 -29.59 -12.36
C PHE A 685 -46.45 -28.67 -12.08
N ILE A 686 -46.70 -27.74 -11.17
CA ILE A 686 -45.73 -26.90 -10.44
C ILE A 686 -44.86 -27.80 -9.56
N LEU A 687 -43.57 -27.47 -9.35
CA LEU A 687 -42.92 -27.87 -8.11
C LEU A 687 -41.82 -26.87 -7.66
N ASP A 688 -42.13 -26.20 -6.56
CA ASP A 688 -41.20 -25.62 -5.59
C ASP A 688 -40.69 -26.72 -4.64
N ALA A 689 -39.45 -26.50 -4.15
CA ALA A 689 -38.85 -26.93 -2.88
C ALA A 689 -39.34 -28.20 -2.12
N LEU A 690 -38.39 -29.08 -1.74
CA LEU A 690 -38.02 -29.37 -0.33
C LEU A 690 -37.00 -30.53 -0.21
N SER A 691 -36.31 -30.53 0.92
CA SER A 691 -35.10 -31.26 1.32
C SER A 691 -35.29 -32.73 1.77
N GLN A 692 -34.18 -33.48 1.71
CA GLN A 692 -33.72 -34.62 2.55
C GLN A 692 -34.61 -35.87 2.78
N SER A 693 -34.06 -37.07 2.49
CA SER A 693 -33.55 -38.04 3.50
C SER A 693 -33.46 -39.50 2.99
N ASN A 694 -32.54 -40.26 3.60
CA ASN A 694 -32.51 -41.72 3.87
C ASN A 694 -32.48 -42.76 2.74
N ILE A 695 -31.38 -43.54 2.72
CA ILE A 695 -31.39 -44.96 2.35
C ILE A 695 -30.59 -45.75 3.40
N GLN A 696 -31.24 -46.74 4.04
CA GLN A 696 -30.64 -47.77 4.90
C GLN A 696 -30.05 -48.92 4.06
N PRO A 697 -29.05 -49.67 4.56
CA PRO A 697 -28.67 -50.99 4.04
C PRO A 697 -29.16 -52.14 4.95
N MET A 698 -29.37 -53.33 4.37
CA MET A 698 -29.78 -54.60 5.02
C MET A 698 -28.57 -55.50 5.36
N ASP A 699 -28.74 -56.29 6.43
CA ASP A 699 -27.87 -57.26 7.14
C ASP A 699 -27.19 -58.35 6.27
N GLY A 700 -26.18 -59.14 6.66
CA GLY A 700 -25.46 -59.46 7.91
C GLY A 700 -24.16 -60.26 7.54
N ILE A 701 -23.17 -60.55 8.39
CA ILE A 701 -23.14 -61.53 9.50
C ILE A 701 -21.88 -61.29 10.38
N SER A 702 -22.11 -61.46 11.68
CA SER A 702 -21.31 -61.50 12.92
C SER A 702 -19.85 -62.00 12.94
N MET A 703 -19.03 -61.43 13.85
CA MET A 703 -18.43 -62.13 15.03
C MET A 703 -17.84 -61.11 16.03
N ASP A 704 -18.29 -61.20 17.28
CA ASP A 704 -17.91 -60.50 18.53
C ASP A 704 -16.94 -61.41 19.35
N PRO A 705 -16.45 -61.11 20.60
CA PRO A 705 -16.37 -59.88 21.42
C PRO A 705 -15.00 -59.78 22.23
N PRO A 706 -14.90 -59.36 23.53
CA PRO A 706 -14.64 -57.97 23.97
C PRO A 706 -13.55 -57.84 25.08
N ILE A 707 -13.18 -56.61 25.48
CA ILE A 707 -12.73 -56.30 26.87
C ILE A 707 -13.30 -54.93 27.32
N GLN A 708 -13.94 -54.94 28.49
CA GLN A 708 -14.54 -53.83 29.26
C GLN A 708 -13.50 -53.07 30.11
N THR A 709 -13.81 -51.81 30.45
CA THR A 709 -13.89 -51.23 31.82
C THR A 709 -14.43 -49.78 31.71
N ASP A 710 -15.62 -49.44 32.21
CA ASP A 710 -16.09 -49.13 33.58
C ASP A 710 -15.82 -47.69 34.11
N ASN A 711 -16.95 -46.95 34.27
CA ASN A 711 -17.40 -46.03 35.34
C ASN A 711 -16.55 -44.84 35.85
N PHE A 712 -17.20 -43.66 36.02
CA PHE A 712 -17.57 -43.06 37.33
C PHE A 712 -18.21 -41.64 37.22
N LEU A 713 -19.46 -41.52 37.74
CA LEU A 713 -20.24 -40.47 38.49
C LEU A 713 -19.89 -38.96 38.39
N GLU A 714 -20.84 -38.01 38.15
CA GLU A 714 -21.85 -37.36 39.05
C GLU A 714 -21.21 -36.62 40.26
N ASP A 715 -21.55 -35.40 40.71
CA ASP A 715 -22.82 -34.66 40.72
C ASP A 715 -22.64 -33.15 41.09
N SER A 716 -23.76 -32.44 41.02
CA SER A 716 -24.19 -31.04 41.17
C SER A 716 -23.94 -30.32 42.52
N PHE A 717 -24.14 -28.98 42.58
CA PHE A 717 -25.09 -28.26 43.47
C PHE A 717 -25.12 -26.72 43.27
N GLN A 718 -26.33 -26.14 43.40
CA GLN A 718 -26.76 -24.74 43.24
C GLN A 718 -26.93 -23.99 44.59
N GLN A 719 -26.65 -22.66 44.62
CA GLN A 719 -27.32 -21.46 45.27
C GLN A 719 -28.03 -21.52 46.67
N PRO A 720 -28.56 -20.44 47.34
CA PRO A 720 -28.69 -18.97 47.03
C PRO A 720 -28.55 -17.90 48.21
N LEU A 721 -28.59 -16.59 47.83
CA LEU A 721 -29.24 -15.34 48.40
C LEU A 721 -28.81 -14.57 49.71
N ASP A 722 -28.36 -13.30 49.50
CA ASP A 722 -28.63 -11.94 50.10
C ASP A 722 -28.68 -11.62 51.63
N PRO A 723 -28.76 -10.33 52.08
CA PRO A 723 -27.75 -9.23 52.12
C PRO A 723 -27.57 -8.68 53.56
N LEU A 724 -26.68 -7.70 53.86
CA LEU A 724 -26.84 -6.66 54.94
C LEU A 724 -25.59 -5.74 55.14
N GLU A 725 -25.87 -4.43 55.08
CA GLU A 725 -25.43 -3.30 55.94
C GLU A 725 -23.96 -2.84 56.14
N ILE A 726 -23.86 -1.50 56.20
CA ILE A 726 -22.72 -0.59 56.36
C ILE A 726 -22.39 -0.39 57.85
N PRO A 727 -21.16 0.04 58.22
CA PRO A 727 -21.09 1.37 58.83
C PRO A 727 -19.92 2.26 58.37
N ASN A 728 -20.20 3.57 58.40
CA ASN A 728 -19.32 4.73 58.16
C ASN A 728 -18.13 4.86 59.13
N ALA A 729 -17.03 5.46 58.65
CA ALA A 729 -16.24 6.48 59.37
C ALA A 729 -15.28 7.17 58.37
N GLU A 730 -15.57 8.43 58.01
CA GLU A 730 -14.83 9.65 58.42
C GLU A 730 -13.73 10.11 57.42
N HIS A 731 -14.02 11.22 56.74
CA HIS A 731 -13.06 12.11 56.09
C HIS A 731 -12.36 12.99 57.14
N PRO A 732 -11.15 13.52 56.84
CA PRO A 732 -11.07 14.91 56.37
C PRO A 732 -10.03 15.11 55.25
N GLY A 733 -10.38 15.83 54.17
CA GLY A 733 -9.78 17.14 53.84
C GLY A 733 -8.56 16.99 52.90
N ASP A 734 -8.36 17.71 51.80
CA ASP A 734 -8.97 18.95 51.32
C ASP A 734 -8.57 19.15 49.83
N SER A 735 -9.50 19.74 49.06
CA SER A 735 -9.36 20.65 47.89
C SER A 735 -8.33 20.37 46.77
N ARG A 736 -8.80 20.00 45.56
CA ARG A 736 -9.21 20.88 44.42
C ARG A 736 -8.09 21.73 43.81
N ILE A 737 -7.64 21.36 42.60
CA ILE A 737 -7.54 22.24 41.41
C ILE A 737 -7.74 21.36 40.15
N TYR A 738 -8.85 21.54 39.44
CA TYR A 738 -9.05 21.09 38.07
C TYR A 738 -9.48 22.32 37.27
N ASP A 739 -8.68 22.72 36.28
CA ASP A 739 -9.07 23.49 35.11
C ASP A 739 -7.92 23.36 34.08
N VAL A 740 -8.13 22.74 32.91
CA VAL A 740 -8.53 23.32 31.60
C VAL A 740 -7.36 23.18 30.63
N LEU A 741 -7.49 22.30 29.63
CA LEU A 741 -6.90 22.48 28.29
C LEU A 741 -7.89 21.93 27.25
N ASN A 742 -8.74 22.83 26.77
CA ASN A 742 -9.58 22.67 25.59
C ASN A 742 -8.70 22.73 24.32
N TYR A 743 -8.86 21.75 23.42
CA TYR A 743 -8.38 21.82 22.03
C TYR A 743 -9.47 22.51 21.17
N PRO A 744 -9.15 23.53 20.35
CA PRO A 744 -10.14 24.14 19.48
C PRO A 744 -10.35 23.34 18.19
N SER A 745 -11.62 23.24 17.80
CA SER A 745 -12.16 22.70 16.55
C SER A 745 -12.00 23.73 15.40
N PRO A 746 -11.80 23.31 14.14
CA PRO A 746 -11.70 24.24 13.01
C PRO A 746 -13.04 24.42 12.28
N GLN A 747 -13.76 25.50 12.56
CA GLN A 747 -14.79 26.05 11.66
C GLN A 747 -14.80 27.58 11.73
N ALA A 748 -15.01 28.21 10.56
CA ALA A 748 -15.19 29.63 10.26
C ALA A 748 -13.92 30.49 10.08
N VAL A 749 -13.47 30.59 8.82
CA VAL A 749 -12.98 31.87 8.27
C VAL A 749 -13.62 32.06 6.90
N ASP A 750 -14.71 32.81 6.89
CA ASP A 750 -15.25 33.49 5.72
C ASP A 750 -15.37 34.97 6.12
N GLN A 751 -15.06 35.87 5.20
CA GLN A 751 -14.92 37.34 5.35
C GLN A 751 -13.52 37.88 5.70
N LEU A 752 -12.64 37.86 4.69
CA LEU A 752 -11.86 39.06 4.29
C LEU A 752 -11.64 38.97 2.77
N ARG A 753 -12.60 39.51 2.01
CA ARG A 753 -12.49 39.74 0.58
C ARG A 753 -12.49 41.25 0.39
N VAL A 754 -11.40 41.79 -0.15
CA VAL A 754 -11.30 42.92 -1.11
C VAL A 754 -9.83 43.38 -1.16
N GLN A 755 -9.34 43.57 -2.40
CA GLN A 755 -8.06 44.17 -2.83
C GLN A 755 -6.80 43.31 -2.70
N ASP A 756 -6.49 42.55 -3.75
CA ASP A 756 -5.51 43.04 -4.74
C ASP A 756 -5.57 42.25 -6.04
N SER A 757 -5.89 42.97 -7.10
CA SER A 757 -5.80 42.56 -8.49
C SER A 757 -4.44 42.92 -9.04
N THR A 758 -3.91 42.02 -9.90
CA THR A 758 -2.86 42.16 -10.92
C THR A 758 -1.57 41.40 -10.62
N HIS A 759 -1.43 40.19 -11.20
CA HIS A 759 -0.30 39.85 -12.06
C HIS A 759 -0.55 38.53 -12.80
N SER A 760 -0.51 38.64 -14.13
CA SER A 760 -0.54 37.57 -15.13
C SER A 760 0.52 36.50 -14.86
N SER A 761 0.12 35.22 -14.83
CA SER A 761 1.04 34.08 -14.97
C SER A 761 0.57 33.16 -16.09
N ILE A 762 1.38 33.14 -17.15
CA ILE A 762 1.31 32.24 -18.29
C ILE A 762 1.82 30.88 -17.79
N TYR A 763 0.93 29.88 -17.70
CA TYR A 763 1.33 28.49 -17.54
C TYR A 763 1.51 27.85 -18.93
N PRO A 764 2.59 27.11 -19.19
CA PRO A 764 2.65 26.23 -20.35
C PRO A 764 1.73 25.03 -20.12
N VAL A 765 0.85 24.79 -21.08
CA VAL A 765 0.03 23.58 -21.19
C VAL A 765 0.99 22.39 -21.32
N LEU A 766 1.01 21.52 -20.31
CA LEU A 766 1.67 20.21 -20.39
C LEU A 766 0.85 19.33 -21.33
N THR A 767 1.35 19.15 -22.54
CA THR A 767 0.85 18.19 -23.51
C THR A 767 1.12 16.76 -23.03
N ASP A 768 0.09 15.93 -23.13
CA ASP A 768 0.06 14.51 -22.80
C ASP A 768 1.02 13.71 -23.72
N PRO A 769 1.96 12.89 -23.17
CA PRO A 769 2.90 12.11 -23.97
C PRO A 769 2.24 11.02 -24.85
N TYR A 770 0.94 10.75 -24.73
CA TYR A 770 0.25 9.76 -25.59
C TYR A 770 -0.30 10.31 -26.91
N GLN A 771 -0.24 11.62 -27.15
CA GLN A 771 -0.62 12.20 -28.46
C GLN A 771 0.47 12.08 -29.54
N GLN A 772 1.72 11.76 -29.18
CA GLN A 772 2.83 11.66 -30.15
C GLN A 772 2.88 10.34 -30.92
N GLN A 773 2.24 9.26 -30.45
CA GLN A 773 2.24 7.97 -31.15
C GLN A 773 1.33 7.92 -32.39
N PHE A 774 0.40 8.87 -32.55
CA PHE A 774 -0.50 8.90 -33.72
C PHE A 774 0.06 9.71 -34.91
N ASN A 775 1.00 10.65 -34.68
CA ASN A 775 1.55 11.50 -35.74
C ASN A 775 2.86 10.96 -36.36
N GLN A 776 3.44 9.89 -35.83
CA GLN A 776 4.69 9.28 -36.35
C GLN A 776 4.48 8.05 -37.24
N MET A 777 3.24 7.66 -37.55
CA MET A 777 2.94 6.53 -38.45
C MET A 777 2.44 6.94 -39.85
N ARG A 778 2.59 8.21 -40.25
CA ARG A 778 2.14 8.70 -41.58
C ARG A 778 3.27 9.11 -42.53
N VAL A 779 4.52 8.80 -42.23
CA VAL A 779 5.64 9.08 -43.14
C VAL A 779 6.58 7.89 -43.11
N ASP A 780 6.42 6.98 -44.08
CA ASP A 780 7.51 6.29 -44.78
C ASP A 780 6.89 5.28 -45.74
N ASP A 781 6.48 5.77 -46.91
CA ASP A 781 6.41 4.94 -48.11
C ASP A 781 6.72 5.86 -49.29
N THR A 782 7.98 5.84 -49.74
CA THR A 782 8.42 5.69 -51.15
C THR A 782 9.83 6.25 -51.37
N ASN A 783 10.76 5.39 -51.77
CA ASN A 783 11.68 5.70 -52.87
C ASN A 783 12.44 4.44 -53.36
N HIS A 784 12.10 3.98 -54.57
CA HIS A 784 13.06 3.84 -55.67
C HIS A 784 12.33 3.62 -57.01
N SER A 785 12.38 4.64 -57.87
CA SER A 785 12.89 4.59 -59.26
C SER A 785 12.05 5.34 -60.30
N ALA A 786 12.76 6.12 -61.12
CA ALA A 786 12.45 6.68 -62.45
C ALA A 786 11.65 8.01 -62.56
N VAL A 787 12.43 9.06 -62.84
CA VAL A 787 12.21 10.42 -63.42
C VAL A 787 11.90 10.31 -64.94
N PRO A 788 11.33 11.28 -65.72
CA PRO A 788 11.08 12.74 -65.53
C PRO A 788 9.67 13.24 -66.03
N PRO A 789 9.44 14.54 -66.39
CA PRO A 789 8.62 15.50 -65.63
C PRO A 789 7.40 16.01 -66.44
N ILE A 790 6.56 16.91 -65.90
CA ILE A 790 5.87 18.00 -66.66
C ILE A 790 5.22 18.99 -65.67
N PHE A 791 5.74 20.22 -65.71
CA PHE A 791 5.14 21.55 -65.51
C PHE A 791 4.19 21.88 -64.32
N SER A 792 4.70 22.80 -63.50
CA SER A 792 4.12 24.13 -63.19
C SER A 792 3.18 24.34 -62.00
N ASN A 793 3.76 25.02 -61.00
CA ASN A 793 3.13 26.05 -60.16
C ASN A 793 2.55 27.21 -61.01
N PRO A 794 1.55 27.97 -60.50
CA PRO A 794 1.85 29.14 -59.65
C PRO A 794 0.93 29.25 -58.41
N SER A 795 1.49 29.54 -57.22
CA SER A 795 1.62 30.89 -56.62
C SER A 795 0.30 31.50 -56.12
N PHE A 796 0.16 31.64 -54.80
CA PHE A 796 -0.73 32.62 -54.17
C PHE A 796 0.12 33.73 -53.53
N SER A 797 -0.29 34.98 -53.78
CA SER A 797 0.28 36.22 -53.24
C SER A 797 -0.68 36.88 -52.25
N ASP A 798 -0.09 37.51 -51.24
CA ASP A 798 -0.64 38.42 -50.24
C ASP A 798 -1.63 39.49 -50.75
N GLY A 799 -2.48 39.98 -49.83
CA GLY A 799 -3.12 41.30 -49.98
C GLY A 799 -4.34 41.58 -49.09
N SER A 800 -4.14 42.47 -48.13
CA SER A 800 -5.06 43.12 -47.16
C SER A 800 -6.14 44.06 -47.74
N MET A 801 -7.26 44.28 -47.00
CA MET A 801 -7.77 45.59 -46.48
C MET A 801 -9.32 45.70 -46.33
N GLU A 802 -9.73 46.12 -45.12
CA GLU A 802 -10.72 47.14 -44.68
C GLU A 802 -12.17 47.31 -45.24
N CYS A 803 -13.11 47.36 -44.27
CA CYS A 803 -14.19 48.35 -43.95
C CYS A 803 -15.17 48.89 -45.03
N ASP A 804 -16.50 48.74 -44.82
CA ASP A 804 -17.40 49.72 -44.12
C ASP A 804 -18.92 49.54 -44.38
N LEU A 805 -19.70 49.72 -43.29
CA LEU A 805 -21.00 50.43 -43.05
C LEU A 805 -22.30 50.24 -43.89
N PHE A 806 -23.43 50.03 -43.18
CA PHE A 806 -24.71 50.83 -43.09
C PHE A 806 -25.81 49.96 -42.39
N GLU A 807 -26.27 50.22 -41.15
CA GLU A 807 -27.30 51.17 -40.64
C GLU A 807 -28.80 50.80 -40.86
N ASP A 808 -29.48 50.51 -39.73
CA ASP A 808 -30.69 51.18 -39.19
C ASP A 808 -32.13 50.56 -39.15
N LEU A 809 -32.79 50.84 -37.99
CA LEU A 809 -34.23 51.02 -37.66
C LEU A 809 -35.11 49.94 -36.95
N ASN A 810 -35.30 50.16 -35.64
CA ASN A 810 -36.56 50.39 -34.86
C ASN A 810 -37.82 49.47 -34.95
N ALA A 811 -38.29 48.95 -33.80
CA ALA A 811 -39.48 49.44 -33.05
C ALA A 811 -40.23 48.35 -32.22
N PHE A 812 -40.53 48.67 -30.95
CA PHE A 812 -41.55 48.06 -30.07
C PHE A 812 -42.98 48.57 -30.41
N PRO A 813 -44.07 47.95 -29.88
CA PRO A 813 -44.82 48.64 -28.81
C PRO A 813 -45.50 47.73 -27.75
N ALA A 814 -46.08 48.40 -26.74
CA ALA A 814 -46.63 47.93 -25.46
C ALA A 814 -48.16 47.62 -25.42
N GLN A 815 -48.63 47.16 -24.23
CA GLN A 815 -49.98 46.67 -23.80
C GLN A 815 -51.18 47.68 -23.93
N PRO A 816 -52.47 47.28 -23.68
CA PRO A 816 -53.10 47.40 -22.32
C PRO A 816 -54.35 46.50 -21.92
N LEU A 817 -54.52 46.28 -20.59
CA LEU A 817 -55.72 46.29 -19.66
C LEU A 817 -57.09 45.51 -19.84
N HIS A 818 -57.37 44.55 -18.89
CA HIS A 818 -58.54 44.27 -17.96
C HIS A 818 -60.07 44.29 -18.37
N PRO A 819 -61.11 43.87 -17.55
CA PRO A 819 -61.27 43.02 -16.31
C PRO A 819 -62.58 42.12 -16.17
N GLN A 820 -62.80 41.50 -14.97
CA GLN A 820 -64.04 40.98 -14.27
C GLN A 820 -64.02 39.46 -13.94
N GLY A 821 -64.37 38.92 -12.75
CA GLY A 821 -64.81 39.43 -11.43
C GLY A 821 -65.20 38.29 -10.44
N SER A 822 -65.16 38.57 -9.12
CA SER A 822 -65.87 37.95 -7.94
C SER A 822 -65.68 36.44 -7.61
N GLY A 823 -65.59 35.94 -6.36
CA GLY A 823 -65.71 36.41 -4.95
C GLY A 823 -65.25 35.26 -4.00
N ALA A 824 -64.59 35.48 -2.86
CA ALA A 824 -65.08 35.88 -1.53
C ALA A 824 -65.26 34.72 -0.50
N ARG A 825 -64.44 34.77 0.59
CA ARG A 825 -64.68 34.38 2.02
C ARG A 825 -64.90 32.89 2.36
N GLY A 826 -64.44 32.31 3.48
CA GLY A 826 -63.85 32.83 4.73
C GLY A 826 -63.26 31.69 5.61
N ARG A 827 -62.25 32.02 6.46
CA ARG A 827 -62.26 32.04 7.95
C ARG A 827 -62.51 30.71 8.69
N GLY A 828 -61.58 30.34 9.60
CA GLY A 828 -61.87 29.55 10.80
C GLY A 828 -60.69 28.76 11.41
N HIS A 829 -60.02 29.33 12.41
CA HIS A 829 -59.07 28.74 13.39
C HIS A 829 -59.76 27.73 14.39
N PRO A 830 -59.15 27.23 15.50
CA PRO A 830 -57.97 26.35 15.66
C PRO A 830 -58.11 25.23 16.77
N GLY A 831 -57.21 24.24 16.77
CA GLY A 831 -56.70 23.46 17.95
C GLY A 831 -57.64 22.45 18.66
N PRO A 832 -57.18 21.76 19.74
CA PRO A 832 -55.86 21.15 20.04
C PRO A 832 -56.01 19.70 20.62
N VAL A 833 -54.94 19.15 21.24
CA VAL A 833 -54.91 18.18 22.38
C VAL A 833 -54.33 16.76 22.12
N THR A 834 -53.11 16.59 22.65
CA THR A 834 -52.46 15.47 23.40
C THR A 834 -52.64 13.98 23.05
N SER A 835 -51.50 13.28 23.13
CA SER A 835 -51.18 11.84 23.35
C SER A 835 -52.04 11.12 24.42
N PRO A 836 -51.81 9.82 24.77
CA PRO A 836 -51.03 8.73 24.12
C PRO A 836 -51.77 7.36 24.07
N SER A 837 -51.22 6.38 23.35
CA SER A 837 -51.16 4.93 23.70
C SER A 837 -50.16 4.24 22.80
#